data_AF-A0A2D4SR77-F1
#
_entry.id   AF-A0A2D4SR77-F1
#
_cell.length_a   1.000
_cell.length_b   1.000
_cell.length_c   1.000
_cell.angle_alpha   90.00
_cell.angle_beta   90.00
_cell.angle_gamma   90.00
#
_symmetry.space_group_name_H-M   'P 1'
#
loop_
_entity.id
_entity.type
_entity.pdbx_description
1 polymer ?
#
loop_
_entity_poly.entity_id
_entity_poly.type
_entity_poly.pdbx_seq_one_letter_code
_entity_poly.pdbx_strand_id
1 'polypeptide(L)'
;MYKRSLQLFCGLFVGIFILECVFGIYYEWAFPHVNIYQQDAQLGVRLIPNESQYLKIHTNPRSHLCTNNQGFRGSDFPKPTEDEIIIVGDSQVFGLGVEEDQTFSAQLQHLTNRTVINAGIPTYGPPEYTAIAKELIEQRSPKTLIYTLNMVNDLFEYNSPNSERHKEWDGWAVRTETAPDDVFSFPGRKWLFQKSHLMYSIRRYLRTQQDPNPLLHLPSEGMWDDFLNPNTMINKKDLSSLPEQQQELLTTQSQIEHVRKQLMIQFRIQGETLSDEERQLMNASNASPGDVIDIVQDRYIEEGRSILATTEMINLGVEYRKKFLEELRKTNKKEWLKIDSLVSQNTSLQKKKRRMLKRWMNAQQIPTPLFDTLKEIDTFCTQNGVEFIVLILPMDVQVSPAEWEKYPFSKQDMTSSLTILTDISKDVQKLGHKMINPLEGLRSIQPAGFLDGDIHMDPKGHAKVAQVIQNVMQKPPPPKLPKAGIPDHRTWVPSPSDWIQETSRRIDYIGCKRKLKEEWIHIQCSAPYMEGRYTDIEVIGGHPEQMKYITQTKVTLVMPIQKSETWNIQLHQENHHRVIKIQRTNEEIMRLHISVSQRIEGGKIHTPSASQLELCTCQKKENPSERCPEIIGLIGGLDNTCNQACDTLYARDTELCMQEETCSDKLACATGTPWALPTCPDGSVHAGATGGCFKLCDQHTPCEQGTCSEWMDAMVCF
;
A
#
# COMPACT_ATOMS: atom_id res chain seq x y z
N MET A 1 30.45 -0.66 71.70
CA MET A 1 30.39 -0.41 70.23
C MET A 1 29.09 -0.90 69.62
N TYR A 2 28.66 -2.14 69.87
CA TYR A 2 27.44 -2.74 69.30
C TYR A 2 26.15 -1.90 69.39
N LYS A 3 25.82 -1.29 70.53
CA LYS A 3 24.60 -0.46 70.69
C LYS A 3 24.58 0.78 69.80
N ARG A 4 25.72 1.46 69.64
CA ARG A 4 25.84 2.65 68.80
C ARG A 4 25.76 2.29 67.32
N SER A 5 26.42 1.19 66.92
CA SER A 5 26.30 0.66 65.55
C SER A 5 24.85 0.28 65.22
N LEU A 6 24.16 -0.43 66.13
CA LEU A 6 22.75 -0.79 65.94
C LEU A 6 21.85 0.45 65.83
N GLN A 7 22.03 1.45 66.68
CA GLN A 7 21.29 2.72 66.60
C GLN A 7 21.51 3.44 65.26
N LEU A 8 22.74 3.44 64.75
CA LEU A 8 23.05 4.01 63.43
C LEU A 8 22.37 3.23 62.31
N PHE A 9 22.42 1.90 62.32
CA PHE A 9 21.74 1.07 61.32
C PHE A 9 20.22 1.26 61.36
N CYS A 10 19.61 1.29 62.54
CA CYS A 10 18.18 1.54 62.68
C CYS A 10 17.80 2.95 62.20
N GLY A 11 18.59 3.98 62.56
CA GLY A 11 18.36 5.34 62.10
C GLY A 11 18.46 5.48 60.59
N LEU A 12 19.47 4.85 59.97
CA LEU A 12 19.64 4.84 58.52
C LEU A 12 18.48 4.12 57.82
N PHE A 13 18.08 2.95 58.33
CA PHE A 13 16.97 2.18 57.76
C PHE A 13 15.65 2.97 57.81
N VAL A 14 15.35 3.59 58.97
CA VAL A 14 14.17 4.46 59.12
C VAL A 14 14.26 5.66 58.18
N GLY A 15 15.43 6.29 58.04
CA GLY A 15 15.64 7.40 57.12
C GLY A 15 15.39 7.01 55.66
N ILE A 16 15.95 5.89 55.20
CA ILE A 16 15.74 5.35 53.85
C ILE A 16 14.27 5.02 53.62
N PHE A 17 13.62 4.38 54.59
CA PHE A 17 12.20 4.04 54.51
C PHE A 17 11.32 5.29 54.40
N ILE A 18 11.58 6.32 55.21
CA ILE A 18 10.85 7.60 55.12
C ILE A 18 11.05 8.22 53.74
N LEU A 19 12.29 8.25 53.22
CA LEU A 19 12.58 8.80 51.90
C LEU A 19 11.88 8.03 50.78
N GLU A 20 11.88 6.70 50.83
CA GLU A 20 11.12 5.85 49.91
C GLU A 20 9.63 6.18 49.95
N CYS A 21 9.02 6.31 51.14
CA CYS A 21 7.62 6.71 51.26
C CYS A 21 7.35 8.12 50.73
N VAL A 22 8.26 9.08 50.95
CA VAL A 22 8.11 10.46 50.46
C VAL A 22 8.12 10.48 48.94
N PHE A 23 9.09 9.82 48.30
CA PHE A 23 9.13 9.75 46.84
C PHE A 23 8.00 8.88 46.28
N GLY A 24 7.66 7.77 46.93
CA GLY A 24 6.51 6.95 46.58
C GLY A 24 5.22 7.75 46.58
N ILE A 25 4.94 8.56 47.62
CA ILE A 25 3.77 9.44 47.64
C ILE A 25 3.86 10.52 46.55
N TYR A 26 5.02 11.12 46.34
CA TYR A 26 5.23 12.14 45.31
C TYR A 26 4.92 11.64 43.90
N TYR A 27 5.33 10.41 43.56
CA TYR A 27 5.04 9.76 42.28
C TYR A 27 3.75 8.94 42.29
N GLU A 28 2.91 9.04 43.33
CA GLU A 28 1.69 8.25 43.49
C GLU A 28 1.94 6.73 43.35
N TRP A 29 3.10 6.26 43.81
CA TRP A 29 3.58 4.89 43.71
C TRP A 29 3.62 4.34 42.28
N ALA A 30 3.67 5.22 41.29
CA ALA A 30 3.72 4.89 39.87
C ALA A 30 5.08 5.22 39.27
N PHE A 31 5.38 4.62 38.13
CA PHE A 31 6.52 4.96 37.28
C PHE A 31 6.01 5.50 35.94
N PRO A 32 6.82 6.30 35.21
CA PRO A 32 6.40 6.87 33.93
C PRO A 32 6.38 5.87 32.77
N HIS A 33 7.14 4.78 32.86
CA HIS A 33 7.24 3.73 31.83
C HIS A 33 7.14 2.33 32.47
N VAL A 34 6.91 1.31 31.65
CA VAL A 34 6.86 -0.09 32.08
C VAL A 34 8.24 -0.56 32.52
N ASN A 35 8.33 -1.14 33.71
CA ASN A 35 9.60 -1.59 34.26
C ASN A 35 9.56 -3.05 34.67
N ILE A 36 8.69 -3.83 34.04
CA ILE A 36 8.52 -5.25 34.29
C ILE A 36 8.97 -6.09 33.09
N TYR A 37 10.06 -5.70 32.42
CA TYR A 37 10.68 -6.46 31.34
C TYR A 37 11.69 -7.50 31.84
N GLN A 38 11.84 -8.55 31.06
CA GLN A 38 12.90 -9.53 31.12
C GLN A 38 13.49 -9.74 29.72
N GLN A 39 14.78 -10.04 29.65
CA GLN A 39 15.45 -10.34 28.39
C GLN A 39 14.83 -11.56 27.70
N ASP A 40 14.64 -11.46 26.38
CA ASP A 40 14.30 -12.56 25.50
C ASP A 40 15.31 -12.61 24.34
N ALA A 41 15.80 -13.79 23.99
CA ALA A 41 16.83 -13.91 22.96
C ALA A 41 16.29 -13.70 21.53
N GLN A 42 15.01 -13.98 21.30
CA GLN A 42 14.37 -13.89 20.00
C GLN A 42 13.59 -12.58 19.83
N LEU A 43 12.88 -12.16 20.88
CA LEU A 43 12.02 -10.97 20.85
C LEU A 43 12.68 -9.73 21.47
N GLY A 44 13.94 -9.84 21.91
CA GLY A 44 14.66 -8.79 22.65
C GLY A 44 14.21 -8.70 24.11
N VAL A 45 12.92 -8.46 24.34
CA VAL A 45 12.32 -8.44 25.68
C VAL A 45 10.96 -9.12 25.71
N ARG A 46 10.55 -9.60 26.88
CA ARG A 46 9.17 -9.99 27.22
C ARG A 46 8.82 -9.34 28.56
N LEU A 47 7.53 -9.26 28.89
CA LEU A 47 7.13 -8.88 30.25
C LEU A 47 7.31 -10.06 31.20
N ILE A 48 7.67 -9.76 32.45
CA ILE A 48 7.80 -10.72 33.53
C ILE A 48 6.40 -11.26 33.86
N PRO A 49 6.18 -12.58 33.92
CA PRO A 49 4.89 -13.16 34.32
C PRO A 49 4.50 -12.86 35.78
N ASN A 50 3.21 -12.72 36.04
CA ASN A 50 2.64 -12.50 37.37
C ASN A 50 3.21 -11.27 38.10
N GLU A 51 3.51 -10.21 37.37
CA GLU A 51 4.01 -8.95 37.93
C GLU A 51 2.95 -7.85 37.89
N SER A 52 3.15 -6.85 38.74
CA SER A 52 2.27 -5.68 38.81
C SER A 52 3.05 -4.39 38.97
N GLN A 53 2.53 -3.33 38.37
CA GLN A 53 3.09 -1.99 38.40
C GLN A 53 1.97 -0.96 38.29
N TYR A 54 2.12 0.19 38.95
CA TYR A 54 1.34 1.38 38.61
C TYR A 54 2.11 2.24 37.61
N LEU A 55 1.42 2.67 36.55
CA LEU A 55 1.97 3.52 35.50
C LEU A 55 1.29 4.89 35.57
N LYS A 56 2.07 5.96 35.39
CA LYS A 56 1.53 7.31 35.27
C LYS A 56 2.29 8.09 34.20
N ILE A 57 1.66 8.28 33.05
CA ILE A 57 2.22 9.02 31.92
C ILE A 57 1.88 10.49 32.08
N HIS A 58 2.89 11.33 32.23
CA HIS A 58 2.75 12.78 32.43
C HIS A 58 1.71 13.14 33.53
N THR A 59 0.74 13.98 33.17
CA THR A 59 -0.35 14.49 34.03
C THR A 59 -1.59 13.60 34.01
N ASN A 60 -1.58 12.51 33.23
CA ASN A 60 -2.73 11.63 33.07
C ASN A 60 -3.05 10.84 34.35
N PRO A 61 -4.27 10.31 34.47
CA PRO A 61 -4.62 9.39 35.54
C PRO A 61 -3.65 8.20 35.61
N ARG A 62 -3.30 7.81 36.83
CA ARG A 62 -2.54 6.58 37.08
C ARG A 62 -3.35 5.37 36.62
N SER A 63 -2.70 4.42 35.94
CA SER A 63 -3.26 3.13 35.55
C SER A 63 -2.58 1.97 36.28
N HIS A 64 -3.30 0.87 36.49
CA HIS A 64 -2.74 -0.36 37.03
C HIS A 64 -2.42 -1.36 35.90
N LEU A 65 -1.18 -1.84 35.91
CA LEU A 65 -0.70 -2.86 35.01
C LEU A 65 -0.47 -4.14 35.80
N CYS A 66 -1.03 -5.24 35.32
CA CYS A 66 -0.71 -6.58 35.77
C CYS A 66 -0.46 -7.48 34.57
N THR A 67 0.43 -8.45 34.75
CA THR A 67 0.72 -9.47 33.74
C THR A 67 0.29 -10.85 34.23
N ASN A 68 -0.23 -11.65 33.31
CA ASN A 68 -0.64 -13.01 33.59
C ASN A 68 0.53 -13.98 33.67
N ASN A 69 0.23 -15.27 33.84
CA ASN A 69 1.23 -16.33 33.94
C ASN A 69 2.10 -16.55 32.68
N GLN A 70 1.74 -15.94 31.55
CA GLN A 70 2.47 -15.97 30.28
C GLN A 70 3.18 -14.63 29.97
N GLY A 71 3.04 -13.62 30.83
CA GLY A 71 3.63 -12.30 30.60
C GLY A 71 2.82 -11.41 29.65
N PHE A 72 1.54 -11.69 29.41
CA PHE A 72 0.64 -10.76 28.71
C PHE A 72 -0.16 -9.93 29.69
N ARG A 73 -0.65 -8.77 29.25
CA ARG A 73 -1.44 -7.89 30.12
C ARG A 73 -2.74 -8.56 30.57
N GLY A 74 -3.04 -8.39 31.85
CA GLY A 74 -4.34 -8.68 32.44
C GLY A 74 -4.41 -10.03 33.13
N SER A 75 -5.63 -10.53 33.27
CA SER A 75 -5.88 -11.83 33.89
C SER A 75 -5.36 -13.03 33.06
N ASP A 76 -5.19 -14.18 33.72
CA ASP A 76 -4.87 -15.44 33.04
C ASP A 76 -5.87 -15.72 31.91
N PHE A 77 -5.34 -16.07 30.74
CA PHE A 77 -6.18 -16.34 29.59
C PHE A 77 -7.19 -17.45 29.90
N PRO A 78 -8.47 -17.27 29.53
CA PRO A 78 -9.46 -18.31 29.68
C PRO A 78 -9.09 -19.49 28.77
N LYS A 79 -9.79 -20.62 28.96
CA LYS A 79 -9.69 -21.76 28.04
C LYS A 79 -10.03 -21.29 26.62
N PRO A 80 -9.28 -21.74 25.59
CA PRO A 80 -9.57 -21.39 24.20
C PRO A 80 -11.03 -21.67 23.83
N THR A 81 -11.60 -20.81 23.00
CA THR A 81 -12.97 -20.93 22.48
C THR A 81 -12.94 -20.93 20.95
N GLU A 82 -13.92 -21.59 20.32
CA GLU A 82 -13.97 -21.72 18.85
C GLU A 82 -14.11 -20.38 18.11
N ASP A 83 -14.69 -19.37 18.76
CA ASP A 83 -14.89 -18.03 18.21
C ASP A 83 -13.90 -17.01 18.79
N GLU A 84 -12.76 -17.43 19.33
CA GLU A 84 -11.77 -16.52 19.93
C GLU A 84 -11.18 -15.52 18.92
N ILE A 85 -10.90 -14.30 19.40
CA ILE A 85 -10.19 -13.25 18.66
C ILE A 85 -8.86 -13.00 19.36
N ILE A 86 -7.76 -12.98 18.61
CA ILE A 86 -6.46 -12.54 19.12
C ILE A 86 -6.12 -11.20 18.48
N ILE A 87 -5.69 -10.25 19.30
CA ILE A 87 -5.19 -8.96 18.81
C ILE A 87 -3.72 -8.82 19.18
N VAL A 88 -2.87 -8.62 18.18
CA VAL A 88 -1.42 -8.47 18.33
C VAL A 88 -0.99 -7.07 17.90
N GLY A 89 0.05 -6.55 18.53
CA GLY A 89 0.67 -5.26 18.20
C GLY A 89 1.53 -4.76 19.35
N ASP A 90 1.65 -3.44 19.45
CA ASP A 90 2.59 -2.76 20.34
C ASP A 90 1.91 -2.19 21.61
N SER A 91 2.44 -1.06 22.11
CA SER A 91 1.94 -0.32 23.27
C SER A 91 0.49 0.16 23.12
N GLN A 92 0.01 0.40 21.90
CA GLN A 92 -1.38 0.80 21.65
C GLN A 92 -2.33 -0.38 21.89
N VAL A 93 -1.94 -1.58 21.49
CA VAL A 93 -2.72 -2.81 21.77
C VAL A 93 -2.66 -3.14 23.25
N PHE A 94 -1.46 -3.02 23.84
CA PHE A 94 -1.27 -3.19 25.28
C PHE A 94 -2.19 -2.26 26.08
N GLY A 95 -2.46 -1.05 25.57
CA GLY A 95 -3.31 -0.04 26.20
C GLY A 95 -2.56 0.81 27.21
N LEU A 96 -1.34 1.23 26.84
CA LEU A 96 -0.47 2.01 27.71
C LEU A 96 -1.19 3.28 28.19
N GLY A 97 -1.20 3.51 29.50
CA GLY A 97 -1.83 4.69 30.12
C GLY A 97 -3.32 4.59 30.45
N VAL A 98 -4.00 3.47 30.14
CA VAL A 98 -5.40 3.22 30.53
C VAL A 98 -5.53 1.97 31.40
N GLU A 99 -6.67 1.76 32.07
CA GLU A 99 -6.95 0.52 32.82
C GLU A 99 -7.22 -0.68 31.88
N GLU A 100 -7.08 -1.92 32.39
CA GLU A 100 -7.25 -3.14 31.59
C GLU A 100 -8.63 -3.22 30.90
N ASP A 101 -9.69 -2.90 31.63
CA ASP A 101 -11.07 -2.90 31.15
C ASP A 101 -11.36 -1.75 30.17
N GLN A 102 -10.49 -0.75 30.09
CA GLN A 102 -10.60 0.39 29.19
C GLN A 102 -9.93 0.14 27.83
N THR A 103 -9.08 -0.89 27.72
CA THR A 103 -8.42 -1.23 26.45
C THR A 103 -9.44 -1.57 25.36
N PHE A 104 -9.10 -1.31 24.10
CA PHE A 104 -10.03 -1.60 23.00
C PHE A 104 -10.28 -3.12 22.87
N SER A 105 -9.34 -3.95 23.32
CA SER A 105 -9.50 -5.41 23.39
C SER A 105 -10.59 -5.80 24.40
N ALA A 106 -10.58 -5.22 25.60
CA ALA A 106 -11.62 -5.44 26.61
C ALA A 106 -12.98 -4.87 26.15
N GLN A 107 -12.99 -3.67 25.56
CA GLN A 107 -14.20 -3.07 25.00
C GLN A 107 -14.78 -3.91 23.87
N LEU A 108 -13.94 -4.48 22.99
CA LEU A 108 -14.37 -5.37 21.92
C LEU A 108 -14.95 -6.68 22.47
N GLN A 109 -14.35 -7.24 23.53
CA GLN A 109 -14.89 -8.41 24.22
C GLN A 109 -16.31 -8.13 24.75
N HIS A 110 -16.55 -6.97 25.35
CA HIS A 110 -17.89 -6.57 25.78
C HIS A 110 -18.86 -6.37 24.61
N LEU A 111 -18.43 -5.75 23.52
CA LEU A 111 -19.28 -5.46 22.35
C LEU A 111 -19.64 -6.71 21.52
N THR A 112 -18.80 -7.74 21.55
CA THR A 112 -18.96 -8.95 20.74
C THR A 112 -19.41 -10.17 21.55
N ASN A 113 -19.25 -10.13 22.88
CA ASN A 113 -19.43 -11.28 23.76
C ASN A 113 -18.60 -12.51 23.34
N ARG A 114 -17.44 -12.27 22.70
CA ARG A 114 -16.44 -13.26 22.31
C ARG A 114 -15.22 -13.13 23.22
N THR A 115 -14.47 -14.21 23.42
CA THR A 115 -13.15 -14.13 24.05
C THR A 115 -12.21 -13.32 23.18
N VAL A 116 -11.62 -12.27 23.74
CA VAL A 116 -10.61 -11.44 23.06
C VAL A 116 -9.31 -11.49 23.85
N ILE A 117 -8.25 -11.97 23.21
CA ILE A 117 -6.90 -12.01 23.78
C ILE A 117 -6.16 -10.74 23.38
N ASN A 118 -5.77 -9.96 24.38
CA ASN A 118 -4.85 -8.85 24.21
C ASN A 118 -3.41 -9.38 24.27
N ALA A 119 -2.74 -9.41 23.11
CA ALA A 119 -1.35 -9.83 22.98
C ALA A 119 -0.44 -8.67 22.55
N GLY A 120 -0.83 -7.43 22.91
CA GLY A 120 0.02 -6.26 22.76
C GLY A 120 1.16 -6.26 23.76
N ILE A 121 2.38 -5.93 23.32
CA ILE A 121 3.55 -5.75 24.18
C ILE A 121 4.23 -4.46 23.75
N PRO A 122 4.52 -3.50 24.66
CA PRO A 122 5.24 -2.30 24.26
C PRO A 122 6.63 -2.66 23.70
N THR A 123 7.18 -1.75 22.88
CA THR A 123 8.41 -1.93 22.09
C THR A 123 8.35 -2.89 20.90
N TYR A 124 7.33 -3.74 20.77
CA TYR A 124 7.24 -4.72 19.69
C TYR A 124 6.89 -4.05 18.36
N GLY A 125 7.60 -4.43 17.30
CA GLY A 125 7.28 -4.08 15.93
C GLY A 125 6.78 -5.30 15.14
N PRO A 126 6.55 -5.14 13.82
CA PRO A 126 5.97 -6.18 12.97
C PRO A 126 6.60 -7.59 13.07
N PRO A 127 7.93 -7.74 13.17
CA PRO A 127 8.53 -9.06 13.32
C PRO A 127 8.13 -9.75 14.64
N GLU A 128 8.06 -9.01 15.73
CA GLU A 128 7.79 -9.57 17.06
C GLU A 128 6.33 -9.98 17.20
N TYR A 129 5.39 -9.12 16.82
CA TYR A 129 3.98 -9.48 16.91
C TYR A 129 3.55 -10.48 15.82
N THR A 130 4.32 -10.64 14.72
CA THR A 130 4.21 -11.82 13.82
C THR A 130 4.60 -13.12 14.55
N ALA A 131 5.71 -13.12 15.31
CA ALA A 131 6.14 -14.28 16.07
C ALA A 131 5.13 -14.67 17.16
N ILE A 132 4.61 -13.68 17.90
CA ILE A 132 3.55 -13.89 18.90
C ILE A 132 2.25 -14.38 18.26
N ALA A 133 1.85 -13.83 17.12
CA ALA A 133 0.65 -14.29 16.41
C ALA A 133 0.76 -15.79 16.05
N LYS A 134 1.91 -16.21 15.51
CA LYS A 134 2.16 -17.63 15.17
C LYS A 134 2.11 -18.52 16.41
N GLU A 135 2.82 -18.12 17.48
CA GLU A 135 2.83 -18.83 18.76
C GLU A 135 1.41 -19.04 19.30
N LEU A 136 0.61 -17.97 19.36
CA LEU A 136 -0.74 -18.04 19.91
C LEU A 136 -1.74 -18.76 18.99
N ILE A 137 -1.60 -18.66 17.67
CA ILE A 137 -2.43 -19.41 16.72
C ILE A 137 -2.22 -20.91 16.89
N GLU A 138 -0.97 -21.36 17.02
CA GLU A 138 -0.66 -22.78 17.24
C GLU A 138 -1.18 -23.29 18.59
N GLN A 139 -1.11 -22.46 19.64
CA GLN A 139 -1.53 -22.85 20.98
C GLN A 139 -3.06 -22.83 21.17
N ARG A 140 -3.77 -21.93 20.47
CA ARG A 140 -5.16 -21.60 20.79
C ARG A 140 -6.15 -21.82 19.64
N SER A 141 -5.67 -21.91 18.40
CA SER A 141 -6.49 -22.05 17.18
C SER A 141 -7.66 -21.05 17.12
N PRO A 142 -7.40 -19.73 17.19
CA PRO A 142 -8.44 -18.71 17.21
C PRO A 142 -9.16 -18.63 15.87
N LYS A 143 -10.37 -18.09 15.87
CA LYS A 143 -11.12 -17.83 14.62
C LYS A 143 -10.60 -16.62 13.87
N THR A 144 -10.16 -15.60 14.60
CA THR A 144 -9.78 -14.31 14.01
C THR A 144 -8.47 -13.81 14.62
N LEU A 145 -7.54 -13.37 13.76
CA LEU A 145 -6.38 -12.57 14.14
C LEU A 145 -6.60 -11.12 13.68
N ILE A 146 -6.52 -10.18 14.60
CA ILE A 146 -6.42 -8.75 14.32
C ILE A 146 -4.96 -8.34 14.49
N TYR A 147 -4.33 -7.95 13.40
CA TYR A 147 -2.93 -7.56 13.33
C TYR A 147 -2.83 -6.04 13.29
N THR A 148 -2.40 -5.44 14.39
CA THR A 148 -2.42 -3.98 14.57
C THR A 148 -1.10 -3.36 14.13
N LEU A 149 -1.17 -2.48 13.14
CA LEU A 149 -0.11 -1.62 12.66
C LEU A 149 -0.25 -0.22 13.28
N ASN A 150 0.77 0.28 13.96
CA ASN A 150 0.85 1.63 14.49
C ASN A 150 1.71 2.54 13.60
N MET A 151 1.13 3.64 13.11
CA MET A 151 1.81 4.55 12.18
C MET A 151 2.91 5.40 12.80
N VAL A 152 3.05 5.38 14.12
CA VAL A 152 4.14 6.09 14.81
C VAL A 152 5.50 5.38 14.58
N ASN A 153 5.54 4.05 14.59
CA ASN A 153 6.77 3.27 14.66
C ASN A 153 6.85 2.12 13.64
N ASP A 154 5.76 1.42 13.32
CA ASP A 154 5.84 0.16 12.58
C ASP A 154 6.36 0.29 11.14
N LEU A 155 6.18 1.46 10.53
CA LEU A 155 6.78 1.77 9.21
C LEU A 155 8.30 1.81 9.24
N PHE A 156 8.90 2.02 10.42
CA PHE A 156 10.33 2.08 10.65
C PHE A 156 10.88 0.78 11.26
N GLU A 157 10.03 -0.03 11.91
CA GLU A 157 10.47 -1.20 12.68
C GLU A 157 10.30 -2.55 11.95
N TYR A 158 9.60 -2.59 10.80
CA TYR A 158 9.29 -3.84 10.09
C TYR A 158 10.51 -4.67 9.64
N ASN A 159 11.67 -4.04 9.49
CA ASN A 159 12.94 -4.67 9.10
C ASN A 159 14.00 -4.63 10.21
N SER A 160 13.65 -4.17 11.41
CA SER A 160 14.56 -3.89 12.51
C SER A 160 14.08 -4.63 13.77
N PRO A 161 14.50 -5.90 13.97
CA PRO A 161 14.04 -6.73 15.08
C PRO A 161 14.26 -6.05 16.43
N ASN A 162 13.32 -6.25 17.36
CA ASN A 162 13.37 -5.64 18.70
C ASN A 162 14.63 -6.03 19.48
N SER A 163 15.20 -7.22 19.23
CA SER A 163 16.47 -7.66 19.82
C SER A 163 17.68 -6.79 19.41
N GLU A 164 17.56 -6.06 18.30
CA GLU A 164 18.56 -5.11 17.80
C GLU A 164 18.23 -3.67 18.18
N ARG A 165 16.99 -3.39 18.62
CA ARG A 165 16.54 -2.05 19.04
C ARG A 165 16.59 -1.85 20.54
N HIS A 166 16.32 -2.90 21.32
CA HIS A 166 16.16 -2.81 22.77
C HIS A 166 16.97 -3.85 23.54
N LYS A 167 17.41 -3.47 24.73
CA LYS A 167 17.98 -4.33 25.78
C LYS A 167 17.18 -4.18 27.07
N GLU A 168 17.12 -5.24 27.85
CA GLU A 168 16.61 -5.15 29.23
C GLU A 168 17.69 -4.58 30.16
N TRP A 169 17.34 -3.54 30.92
CA TRP A 169 18.19 -2.97 31.95
C TRP A 169 17.42 -2.80 33.26
N ASP A 170 17.68 -3.69 34.24
CA ASP A 170 17.10 -3.64 35.59
C ASP A 170 15.54 -3.60 35.60
N GLY A 171 14.90 -4.28 34.64
CA GLY A 171 13.45 -4.33 34.44
C GLY A 171 12.93 -3.41 33.35
N TRP A 172 13.74 -2.50 32.82
CA TRP A 172 13.34 -1.49 31.85
C TRP A 172 13.77 -1.87 30.44
N ALA A 173 12.96 -1.57 29.43
CA ALA A 173 13.38 -1.70 28.03
C ALA A 173 14.05 -0.38 27.59
N VAL A 174 15.33 -0.46 27.23
CA VAL A 174 16.12 0.70 26.80
C VAL A 174 16.69 0.47 25.41
N ARG A 175 16.96 1.56 24.69
CA ARG A 175 17.58 1.50 23.38
C ARG A 175 18.98 0.88 23.47
N THR A 176 19.32 0.02 22.52
CA THR A 176 20.60 -0.70 22.51
C THR A 176 21.82 0.21 22.56
N GLU A 177 21.74 1.37 21.92
CA GLU A 177 22.80 2.37 21.78
C GLU A 177 23.05 3.15 23.07
N THR A 178 22.02 3.28 23.92
CA THR A 178 22.06 4.02 25.18
C THR A 178 22.15 3.12 26.40
N ALA A 179 21.96 1.81 26.23
CA ALA A 179 22.14 0.82 27.27
C ALA A 179 23.60 0.80 27.74
N PRO A 180 23.87 0.70 29.06
CA PRO A 180 25.23 0.56 29.55
C PRO A 180 25.86 -0.77 29.09
N ASP A 181 27.12 -0.71 28.66
CA ASP A 181 27.89 -1.91 28.29
C ASP A 181 28.11 -2.85 29.48
N ASP A 182 28.38 -2.26 30.65
CA ASP A 182 28.59 -2.98 31.91
C ASP A 182 27.82 -2.31 33.05
N VAL A 183 27.21 -3.12 33.92
CA VAL A 183 26.57 -2.66 35.15
C VAL A 183 27.23 -3.31 36.36
N PHE A 184 27.45 -2.51 37.41
CA PHE A 184 27.93 -3.05 38.68
C PHE A 184 26.83 -3.92 39.31
N SER A 185 27.01 -5.24 39.26
CA SER A 185 26.05 -6.22 39.74
C SER A 185 26.22 -6.49 41.24
N PHE A 186 25.10 -6.53 41.97
CA PHE A 186 25.03 -6.92 43.37
C PHE A 186 23.68 -7.60 43.67
N PRO A 187 23.61 -8.47 44.70
CA PRO A 187 22.35 -9.14 45.06
C PRO A 187 21.23 -8.14 45.33
N GLY A 188 20.08 -8.33 44.66
CA GLY A 188 18.92 -7.45 44.79
C GLY A 188 18.99 -6.17 43.96
N ARG A 189 20.01 -5.97 43.10
CA ARG A 189 20.11 -4.81 42.21
C ARG A 189 18.84 -4.60 41.40
N LYS A 190 18.42 -5.59 40.60
CA LYS A 190 17.25 -5.48 39.74
C LYS A 190 16.02 -5.04 40.54
N TRP A 191 15.72 -5.70 41.66
CA TRP A 191 14.61 -5.31 42.53
C TRP A 191 14.70 -3.86 43.03
N LEU A 192 15.88 -3.42 43.48
CA LEU A 192 16.09 -2.05 43.97
C LEU A 192 15.86 -1.02 42.86
N PHE A 193 16.39 -1.25 41.67
CA PHE A 193 16.30 -0.33 40.54
C PHE A 193 14.94 -0.39 39.81
N GLN A 194 14.21 -1.47 39.99
CA GLN A 194 12.88 -1.69 39.42
C GLN A 194 11.77 -1.19 40.35
N LYS A 195 11.91 -1.33 41.67
CA LYS A 195 10.79 -1.12 42.61
C LYS A 195 10.95 0.09 43.53
N SER A 196 12.14 0.70 43.65
CA SER A 196 12.37 1.84 44.57
C SER A 196 12.17 3.20 43.89
N HIS A 197 11.23 3.99 44.41
CA HIS A 197 11.02 5.38 44.03
C HIS A 197 12.16 6.28 44.50
N LEU A 198 12.76 6.01 45.67
CA LEU A 198 13.96 6.72 46.12
C LEU A 198 15.12 6.53 45.14
N MET A 199 15.37 5.29 44.70
CA MET A 199 16.45 5.02 43.74
C MET A 199 16.17 5.69 42.40
N TYR A 200 14.92 5.63 41.91
CA TYR A 200 14.49 6.36 40.71
C TYR A 200 14.75 7.87 40.85
N SER A 201 14.40 8.49 41.98
CA SER A 201 14.65 9.91 42.23
C SER A 201 16.13 10.28 42.31
N ILE A 202 16.95 9.42 42.94
CA ILE A 202 18.41 9.61 43.00
C ILE A 202 18.97 9.58 41.57
N ARG A 203 18.60 8.58 40.76
CA ARG A 203 19.02 8.50 39.35
C ARG A 203 18.59 9.74 38.58
N ARG A 204 17.33 10.16 38.71
CA ARG A 204 16.80 11.37 38.05
C ARG A 204 17.63 12.58 38.43
N TYR A 205 17.86 12.83 39.73
CA TYR A 205 18.67 13.95 40.21
C TYR A 205 20.12 13.94 39.68
N LEU A 206 20.75 12.77 39.65
CA LEU A 206 22.13 12.63 39.15
C LEU A 206 22.23 12.87 37.63
N ARG A 207 21.13 12.75 36.89
CA ARG A 207 21.09 12.80 35.42
C ARG A 207 20.37 14.02 34.85
N THR A 208 19.66 14.81 35.66
CA THR A 208 18.95 16.05 35.30
C THR A 208 19.84 17.23 34.88
N GLN A 209 21.06 16.99 34.38
CA GLN A 209 22.00 18.04 33.93
C GLN A 209 22.23 18.04 32.41
N GLN A 210 21.61 17.12 31.67
CA GLN A 210 21.65 17.10 30.21
C GLN A 210 20.21 16.89 29.73
N ASP A 211 19.53 17.98 29.37
CA ASP A 211 18.29 17.84 28.62
C ASP A 211 18.66 17.23 27.27
N PRO A 212 18.10 16.06 26.96
CA PRO A 212 18.36 15.47 25.68
C PRO A 212 17.92 16.34 24.52
N ASN A 213 18.71 16.35 23.45
CA ASN A 213 18.32 17.00 22.21
C ASN A 213 17.01 16.37 21.70
N PRO A 214 15.89 17.12 21.60
CA PRO A 214 14.61 16.60 21.10
C PRO A 214 14.66 16.09 19.65
N LEU A 215 15.74 16.42 18.94
CA LEU A 215 16.05 15.99 17.57
C LEU A 215 17.12 14.88 17.55
N LEU A 216 17.44 14.27 18.70
CA LEU A 216 18.33 13.11 18.74
C LEU A 216 17.62 11.93 18.07
N HIS A 217 18.25 11.39 17.04
CA HIS A 217 17.80 10.20 16.34
C HIS A 217 18.74 9.05 16.64
N LEU A 218 18.18 7.87 16.91
CA LEU A 218 18.97 6.64 17.05
C LEU A 218 18.85 5.79 15.78
N PRO A 219 19.95 5.14 15.33
CA PRO A 219 19.92 4.26 14.15
C PRO A 219 18.84 3.17 14.24
N SER A 220 18.57 2.64 15.43
CA SER A 220 17.51 1.64 15.69
C SER A 220 16.07 2.14 15.50
N GLU A 221 15.84 3.41 15.19
CA GLU A 221 14.51 4.01 14.99
C GLU A 221 14.10 4.14 13.51
N GLY A 222 14.91 3.63 12.59
CA GLY A 222 14.66 3.68 11.15
C GLY A 222 14.73 5.08 10.53
N MET A 223 14.64 5.19 9.21
CA MET A 223 14.85 6.43 8.45
C MET A 223 13.75 6.63 7.41
N TRP A 224 13.67 7.83 6.82
CA TRP A 224 12.70 8.11 5.77
C TRP A 224 12.83 7.18 4.55
N ASP A 225 14.01 6.60 4.30
CA ASP A 225 14.22 5.71 3.17
C ASP A 225 13.69 4.28 3.42
N ASP A 226 13.23 3.97 4.64
CA ASP A 226 12.47 2.75 4.93
C ASP A 226 11.10 2.71 4.22
N PHE A 227 10.57 3.88 3.81
CA PHE A 227 9.37 3.99 2.96
C PHE A 227 9.55 3.38 1.57
N LEU A 228 10.81 3.14 1.18
CA LEU A 228 11.18 2.46 -0.04
C LEU A 228 11.45 1.00 0.29
N ASN A 229 10.44 0.16 0.11
CA ASN A 229 10.48 -1.28 0.42
C ASN A 229 11.85 -1.94 0.06
N PRO A 230 12.72 -2.21 1.05
CA PRO A 230 14.06 -2.77 0.85
C PRO A 230 14.01 -4.29 0.64
N ASN A 231 12.96 -4.98 1.08
CA ASN A 231 12.76 -6.43 0.83
C ASN A 231 12.35 -6.72 -0.62
N THR A 232 11.71 -5.77 -1.30
CA THR A 232 11.56 -5.77 -2.76
C THR A 232 12.83 -5.34 -3.49
N MET A 233 13.93 -5.07 -2.78
CA MET A 233 15.21 -4.62 -3.33
C MET A 233 16.41 -5.34 -2.67
N ILE A 234 16.57 -6.61 -3.06
CA ILE A 234 17.81 -7.41 -3.00
C ILE A 234 18.14 -8.03 -1.63
N ASN A 235 17.87 -9.33 -1.49
CA ASN A 235 18.66 -10.21 -0.62
C ASN A 235 19.83 -10.80 -1.45
N LYS A 236 21.06 -10.30 -1.23
CA LYS A 236 22.23 -10.64 -2.07
C LYS A 236 22.62 -12.12 -2.07
N LYS A 237 22.23 -12.88 -1.04
CA LYS A 237 22.64 -14.28 -0.84
C LYS A 237 21.84 -15.29 -1.68
N ASP A 238 20.65 -14.94 -2.16
CA ASP A 238 19.81 -15.83 -2.98
C ASP A 238 20.00 -15.64 -4.49
N LEU A 239 20.80 -14.66 -4.94
CA LEU A 239 20.94 -14.32 -6.37
C LEU A 239 21.53 -15.41 -7.27
N SER A 240 22.33 -16.32 -6.71
CA SER A 240 23.07 -17.33 -7.49
C SER A 240 22.27 -18.60 -7.78
N SER A 241 21.10 -18.78 -7.15
CA SER A 241 20.24 -19.97 -7.31
C SER A 241 18.96 -19.72 -8.11
N LEU A 242 18.69 -18.47 -8.52
CA LEU A 242 17.43 -18.06 -9.14
C LEU A 242 17.47 -18.19 -10.69
N PRO A 243 16.38 -18.62 -11.34
CA PRO A 243 16.22 -18.62 -12.80
C PRO A 243 16.54 -17.28 -13.47
N GLU A 244 16.95 -17.32 -14.73
CA GLU A 244 17.35 -16.15 -15.56
C GLU A 244 16.32 -15.00 -15.56
N GLN A 245 15.02 -15.30 -15.43
CA GLN A 245 13.94 -14.32 -15.33
C GLN A 245 13.95 -13.50 -14.02
N GLN A 246 14.45 -14.07 -12.92
CA GLN A 246 14.58 -13.38 -11.63
C GLN A 246 15.88 -12.56 -11.57
N GLN A 247 16.97 -13.02 -12.19
CA GLN A 247 18.19 -12.22 -12.38
C GLN A 247 17.94 -10.92 -13.16
N GLU A 248 16.98 -10.92 -14.10
CA GLU A 248 16.60 -9.72 -14.86
C GLU A 248 15.68 -8.76 -14.04
N LEU A 249 14.91 -9.28 -13.08
CA LEU A 249 14.19 -8.48 -12.07
C LEU A 249 15.18 -7.71 -11.17
N LEU A 250 16.33 -8.30 -10.88
CA LEU A 250 17.43 -7.66 -10.13
C LEU A 250 18.13 -6.55 -10.95
N THR A 251 18.16 -6.62 -12.28
CA THR A 251 18.57 -5.46 -13.11
C THR A 251 17.54 -4.32 -13.10
N THR A 252 16.26 -4.63 -12.92
CA THR A 252 15.23 -3.62 -12.64
C THR A 252 15.45 -2.97 -11.28
N GLN A 253 15.78 -3.76 -10.26
CA GLN A 253 16.22 -3.24 -8.97
C GLN A 253 17.51 -2.42 -9.09
N SER A 254 18.45 -2.75 -9.99
CA SER A 254 19.65 -1.94 -10.22
C SER A 254 19.36 -0.60 -10.89
N GLN A 255 18.34 -0.50 -11.75
CA GLN A 255 17.88 0.77 -12.31
C GLN A 255 17.08 1.57 -11.29
N ILE A 256 16.23 0.90 -10.50
CA ILE A 256 15.57 1.50 -9.35
C ILE A 256 16.61 2.01 -8.35
N GLU A 257 17.66 1.26 -8.08
CA GLU A 257 18.77 1.61 -7.19
C GLU A 257 19.64 2.72 -7.79
N HIS A 258 19.75 2.78 -9.12
CA HIS A 258 20.40 3.90 -9.80
C HIS A 258 19.56 5.18 -9.72
N VAL A 259 18.26 5.10 -10.00
CA VAL A 259 17.29 6.19 -9.82
C VAL A 259 17.25 6.59 -8.34
N ARG A 260 17.30 5.64 -7.40
CA ARG A 260 17.43 5.85 -5.96
C ARG A 260 18.71 6.58 -5.65
N LYS A 261 19.87 6.15 -6.14
CA LYS A 261 21.15 6.85 -5.90
C LYS A 261 21.16 8.25 -6.52
N GLN A 262 20.64 8.42 -7.72
CA GLN A 262 20.55 9.72 -8.39
C GLN A 262 19.57 10.65 -7.69
N LEU A 263 18.39 10.17 -7.29
CA LEU A 263 17.43 10.92 -6.49
C LEU A 263 17.96 11.19 -5.09
N MET A 264 18.56 10.22 -4.40
CA MET A 264 19.25 10.42 -3.11
C MET A 264 20.28 11.54 -3.23
N ILE A 265 21.12 11.52 -4.28
CA ILE A 265 22.07 12.60 -4.55
C ILE A 265 21.32 13.90 -4.84
N GLN A 266 20.28 13.89 -5.68
CA GLN A 266 19.50 15.07 -6.06
C GLN A 266 18.69 15.67 -4.91
N PHE A 267 18.20 14.88 -3.97
CA PHE A 267 17.51 15.31 -2.75
C PHE A 267 18.50 15.68 -1.65
N ARG A 268 19.68 15.06 -1.60
CA ARG A 268 20.79 15.54 -0.75
C ARG A 268 21.32 16.88 -1.26
N ILE A 269 21.23 17.13 -2.57
CA ILE A 269 21.53 18.41 -3.24
C ILE A 269 20.35 19.40 -3.14
N GLN A 270 19.09 18.99 -3.32
CA GLN A 270 17.90 19.82 -3.00
C GLN A 270 17.73 20.03 -1.49
N GLY A 271 18.43 19.25 -0.66
CA GLY A 271 18.71 19.52 0.74
C GLY A 271 19.51 20.79 0.97
N GLU A 272 19.93 21.49 -0.09
CA GLU A 272 20.39 22.89 -0.06
C GLU A 272 19.27 23.93 0.03
N THR A 273 18.00 23.54 -0.12
CA THR A 273 16.84 24.39 0.16
C THR A 273 16.10 24.06 1.47
N LEU A 274 16.58 23.06 2.22
CA LEU A 274 16.09 22.78 3.58
C LEU A 274 16.56 23.89 4.53
N SER A 275 15.71 24.28 5.48
CA SER A 275 16.07 25.16 6.58
C SER A 275 17.22 24.55 7.41
N ASP A 276 17.95 25.38 8.15
CA ASP A 276 19.03 24.90 9.02
C ASP A 276 18.54 23.89 10.08
N GLU A 277 17.26 23.96 10.47
CA GLU A 277 16.59 22.99 11.36
C GLU A 277 16.40 21.63 10.68
N GLU A 278 15.83 21.58 9.46
CA GLU A 278 15.65 20.35 8.69
C GLU A 278 16.99 19.67 8.31
N ARG A 279 18.05 20.47 8.12
CA ARG A 279 19.42 19.96 7.97
C ARG A 279 19.99 19.41 9.26
N GLN A 280 19.65 19.97 10.42
CA GLN A 280 20.03 19.40 11.72
C GLN A 280 19.27 18.09 11.97
N LEU A 281 17.98 18.00 11.64
CA LEU A 281 17.18 16.77 11.69
C LEU A 281 17.74 15.66 10.78
N MET A 282 18.14 16.00 9.55
CA MET A 282 18.74 15.04 8.59
C MET A 282 20.20 14.67 8.91
N ASN A 283 20.96 15.52 9.61
CA ASN A 283 22.37 15.31 9.93
C ASN A 283 22.66 15.08 11.43
N ALA A 284 21.63 14.94 12.28
CA ALA A 284 21.75 14.59 13.69
C ALA A 284 22.14 13.11 13.88
N SER A 285 23.26 12.73 13.26
CA SER A 285 24.08 11.59 13.63
C SER A 285 24.97 12.04 14.79
N ASN A 286 25.17 11.33 15.89
CA ASN A 286 24.67 10.08 16.43
C ASN A 286 24.84 10.27 17.95
N ALA A 287 23.96 9.73 18.81
CA ALA A 287 24.49 9.27 20.09
C ALA A 287 25.60 8.26 19.74
N SER A 288 26.84 8.50 20.16
CA SER A 288 27.88 7.50 19.92
C SER A 288 27.48 6.24 20.67
N PRO A 289 27.68 5.03 20.09
CA PRO A 289 27.53 3.80 20.87
C PRO A 289 28.32 3.93 22.19
N GLY A 290 27.61 3.91 23.32
CA GLY A 290 28.19 4.16 24.66
C GLY A 290 27.81 5.49 25.32
N ASP A 291 27.06 6.38 24.66
CA ASP A 291 26.40 7.52 25.30
C ASP A 291 25.25 6.99 26.18
N VAL A 292 25.57 6.64 27.43
CA VAL A 292 24.61 6.06 28.36
C VAL A 292 23.55 7.09 28.74
N ILE A 293 22.37 6.98 28.15
CA ILE A 293 21.18 7.74 28.53
C ILE A 293 20.37 6.92 29.54
N ASP A 294 20.21 7.47 30.74
CA ASP A 294 19.66 6.77 31.89
C ASP A 294 18.12 6.64 31.82
N ILE A 295 17.55 5.55 32.35
CA ILE A 295 16.10 5.19 32.38
C ILE A 295 15.18 6.17 33.16
N VAL A 296 15.67 7.35 33.44
CA VAL A 296 14.94 8.42 34.14
C VAL A 296 14.65 9.61 33.24
N GLN A 297 15.14 9.58 32.00
CA GLN A 297 14.81 10.55 30.96
C GLN A 297 13.61 10.04 30.17
N ASP A 298 12.48 10.71 30.34
CA ASP A 298 11.15 10.26 29.89
C ASP A 298 11.02 10.06 28.35
N ARG A 299 12.05 10.39 27.54
CA ARG A 299 12.02 10.32 26.06
C ARG A 299 12.84 9.18 25.43
N TYR A 300 13.47 8.31 26.22
CA TYR A 300 14.34 7.23 25.69
C TYR A 300 14.07 5.84 26.26
N ILE A 301 12.91 5.67 26.88
CA ILE A 301 12.49 4.43 27.53
C ILE A 301 11.20 4.02 26.86
N GLU A 302 11.20 2.82 26.24
CA GLU A 302 10.10 2.22 25.47
C GLU A 302 9.60 2.99 24.24
N GLU A 303 9.51 4.31 24.32
CA GLU A 303 9.07 5.19 23.25
C GLU A 303 10.17 5.38 22.20
N GLY A 304 9.72 5.52 20.95
CA GLY A 304 10.58 5.95 19.86
C GLY A 304 10.77 7.46 19.86
N ARG A 305 11.69 7.89 19.01
CA ARG A 305 11.77 9.18 18.31
C ARG A 305 10.62 10.15 18.60
N SER A 306 10.99 11.40 18.91
CA SER A 306 10.01 12.47 19.15
C SER A 306 8.97 12.58 18.04
N ILE A 307 7.74 12.96 18.41
CA ILE A 307 6.63 13.06 17.46
C ILE A 307 6.97 13.95 16.26
N LEU A 308 7.67 15.07 16.48
CA LEU A 308 8.12 16.00 15.46
C LEU A 308 9.03 15.32 14.42
N ALA A 309 10.04 14.62 14.91
CA ALA A 309 10.99 13.89 14.09
C ALA A 309 10.30 12.76 13.29
N THR A 310 9.36 12.05 13.92
CA THR A 310 8.57 10.99 13.28
C THR A 310 7.67 11.56 12.17
N THR A 311 6.94 12.64 12.43
CA THR A 311 6.04 13.24 11.43
C THR A 311 6.79 13.79 10.22
N GLU A 312 7.96 14.40 10.42
CA GLU A 312 8.81 14.88 9.34
C GLU A 312 9.31 13.73 8.46
N MET A 313 9.78 12.63 9.07
CA MET A 313 10.26 11.47 8.32
C MET A 313 9.15 10.81 7.52
N ILE A 314 7.93 10.73 8.06
CA ILE A 314 6.77 10.20 7.34
C ILE A 314 6.41 11.12 6.16
N ASN A 315 6.32 12.44 6.39
CA ASN A 315 6.00 13.39 5.32
C ASN A 315 7.05 13.36 4.20
N LEU A 316 8.33 13.34 4.56
CA LEU A 316 9.44 13.23 3.62
C LEU A 316 9.38 11.89 2.87
N GLY A 317 9.15 10.78 3.56
CA GLY A 317 9.04 9.44 2.98
C GLY A 317 7.89 9.33 1.97
N VAL A 318 6.73 9.91 2.28
CA VAL A 318 5.56 9.96 1.38
C VAL A 318 5.84 10.83 0.16
N GLU A 319 6.41 12.02 0.34
CA GLU A 319 6.79 12.90 -0.78
C GLU A 319 7.82 12.23 -1.70
N TYR A 320 8.83 11.59 -1.10
CA TYR A 320 9.86 10.88 -1.84
C TYR A 320 9.26 9.71 -2.62
N ARG A 321 8.42 8.89 -1.98
CA ARG A 321 7.73 7.76 -2.63
C ARG A 321 6.91 8.24 -3.83
N LYS A 322 6.19 9.36 -3.70
CA LYS A 322 5.44 9.97 -4.81
C LYS A 322 6.36 10.35 -5.97
N LYS A 323 7.42 11.12 -5.71
CA LYS A 323 8.38 11.56 -6.73
C LYS A 323 9.09 10.38 -7.40
N PHE A 324 9.42 9.35 -6.62
CA PHE A 324 10.01 8.10 -7.11
C PHE A 324 9.09 7.38 -8.11
N LEU A 325 7.80 7.24 -7.78
CA LEU A 325 6.81 6.63 -8.69
C LEU A 325 6.63 7.45 -9.98
N GLU A 326 6.65 8.77 -9.89
CA GLU A 326 6.58 9.68 -11.05
C GLU A 326 7.80 9.53 -11.97
N GLU A 327 9.02 9.50 -11.42
CA GLU A 327 10.24 9.33 -12.21
C GLU A 327 10.34 7.93 -12.84
N LEU A 328 9.88 6.89 -12.15
CA LEU A 328 9.75 5.56 -12.73
C LEU A 328 8.80 5.55 -13.92
N ARG A 329 7.66 6.24 -13.84
CA ARG A 329 6.71 6.37 -14.95
C ARG A 329 7.37 7.08 -16.14
N LYS A 330 8.04 8.21 -15.93
CA LYS A 330 8.75 8.97 -16.99
C LYS A 330 9.84 8.14 -17.66
N THR A 331 10.68 7.47 -16.87
CA THR A 331 11.79 6.65 -17.37
C THR A 331 11.26 5.49 -18.22
N ASN A 332 10.26 4.78 -17.72
CA ASN A 332 9.64 3.70 -18.46
C ASN A 332 8.95 4.17 -19.76
N LYS A 333 8.27 5.33 -19.75
CA LYS A 333 7.66 5.93 -20.95
C LYS A 333 8.73 6.23 -22.00
N LYS A 334 9.86 6.84 -21.62
CA LYS A 334 10.95 7.17 -22.53
C LYS A 334 11.59 5.92 -23.15
N GLU A 335 11.87 4.90 -22.34
CA GLU A 335 12.41 3.63 -22.84
C GLU A 335 11.40 2.90 -23.73
N TRP A 336 10.11 2.92 -23.39
CA TRP A 336 9.05 2.36 -24.22
C TRP A 336 9.02 2.98 -25.61
N LEU A 337 8.96 4.31 -25.70
CA LEU A 337 8.90 5.02 -26.98
C LEU A 337 10.13 4.72 -27.86
N LYS A 338 11.31 4.60 -27.22
CA LYS A 338 12.54 4.18 -27.92
C LYS A 338 12.44 2.75 -28.44
N ILE A 339 11.88 1.83 -27.67
CA ILE A 339 11.73 0.43 -28.12
C ILE A 339 10.66 0.34 -29.20
N ASP A 340 9.49 0.97 -29.01
CA ASP A 340 8.38 0.87 -29.96
C ASP A 340 8.76 1.38 -31.36
N SER A 341 9.54 2.46 -31.43
CA SER A 341 10.07 2.96 -32.72
C SER A 341 11.03 1.96 -33.42
N LEU A 342 11.82 1.19 -32.66
CA LEU A 342 12.82 0.25 -33.18
C LEU A 342 12.25 -1.17 -33.39
N VAL A 343 11.19 -1.53 -32.69
CA VAL A 343 10.55 -2.85 -32.68
C VAL A 343 10.09 -3.26 -34.07
N SER A 344 9.78 -2.30 -34.93
CA SER A 344 9.38 -2.53 -36.32
C SER A 344 10.44 -3.31 -37.15
N GLN A 345 11.67 -3.46 -36.65
CA GLN A 345 12.78 -4.03 -37.42
C GLN A 345 13.33 -5.34 -36.86
N ASN A 346 12.86 -5.85 -35.70
CA ASN A 346 13.50 -7.01 -35.06
C ASN A 346 12.60 -7.79 -34.05
N THR A 347 12.46 -9.11 -34.25
CA THR A 347 11.69 -10.01 -33.35
C THR A 347 12.27 -10.10 -31.93
N SER A 348 13.58 -9.93 -31.75
CA SER A 348 14.20 -9.86 -30.41
C SER A 348 13.75 -8.61 -29.63
N LEU A 349 13.48 -7.50 -30.34
CA LEU A 349 12.94 -6.28 -29.73
C LEU A 349 11.48 -6.44 -29.34
N GLN A 350 10.69 -7.26 -30.04
CA GLN A 350 9.32 -7.61 -29.62
C GLN A 350 9.30 -8.34 -28.26
N LYS A 351 10.23 -9.28 -28.04
CA LYS A 351 10.38 -9.94 -26.73
C LYS A 351 10.78 -8.93 -25.64
N LYS A 352 11.66 -7.97 -25.97
CA LYS A 352 12.05 -6.88 -25.07
C LYS A 352 10.87 -5.94 -24.75
N LYS A 353 10.05 -5.58 -25.74
CA LYS A 353 8.80 -4.80 -25.57
C LYS A 353 7.85 -5.48 -24.58
N ARG A 354 7.58 -6.78 -24.75
CA ARG A 354 6.73 -7.55 -23.82
C ARG A 354 7.30 -7.63 -22.40
N ARG A 355 8.62 -7.80 -22.25
CA ARG A 355 9.28 -7.79 -20.93
C ARG A 355 9.14 -6.43 -20.24
N MET A 356 9.31 -5.35 -20.98
CA MET A 356 9.14 -3.99 -20.45
C MET A 356 7.71 -3.69 -20.01
N LEU A 357 6.69 -4.21 -20.72
CA LEU A 357 5.29 -4.12 -20.30
C LEU A 357 5.06 -4.74 -18.92
N LYS A 358 5.53 -5.97 -18.74
CA LYS A 358 5.42 -6.69 -17.47
C LYS A 358 6.11 -5.92 -16.34
N ARG A 359 7.31 -5.37 -16.62
CA ARG A 359 8.06 -4.52 -15.69
C ARG A 359 7.29 -3.26 -15.28
N TRP A 360 6.71 -2.56 -16.25
CA TRP A 360 5.97 -1.32 -16.00
C TRP A 360 4.71 -1.56 -15.17
N MET A 361 3.93 -2.60 -15.50
CA MET A 361 2.74 -2.96 -14.75
C MET A 361 3.05 -3.26 -13.29
N ASN A 362 4.18 -3.94 -13.03
CA ASN A 362 4.64 -4.21 -11.66
C ASN A 362 5.08 -2.91 -10.94
N ALA A 363 5.74 -1.99 -11.65
CA ALA A 363 6.18 -0.70 -11.09
C ALA A 363 5.02 0.25 -10.75
N GLN A 364 3.84 0.10 -11.35
CA GLN A 364 2.63 0.83 -10.97
C GLN A 364 2.04 0.36 -9.64
N GLN A 365 2.39 -0.85 -9.18
CA GLN A 365 1.80 -1.49 -8.00
C GLN A 365 2.79 -1.68 -6.85
N ILE A 366 3.87 -0.87 -6.79
CA ILE A 366 4.92 -1.00 -5.76
C ILE A 366 4.27 -1.03 -4.38
N PRO A 367 4.36 -2.15 -3.64
CA PRO A 367 3.74 -2.25 -2.34
C PRO A 367 4.38 -1.29 -1.33
N THR A 368 3.73 -1.16 -0.18
CA THR A 368 4.32 -0.55 1.00
C THR A 368 5.42 -1.45 1.56
N PRO A 369 6.30 -0.92 2.44
CA PRO A 369 7.34 -1.72 3.09
C PRO A 369 6.79 -2.89 3.91
N LEU A 370 5.56 -2.75 4.42
CA LEU A 370 4.88 -3.74 5.26
C LEU A 370 4.30 -4.93 4.48
N PHE A 371 4.21 -4.87 3.15
CA PHE A 371 3.50 -5.87 2.36
C PHE A 371 4.02 -7.29 2.53
N ASP A 372 5.34 -7.47 2.57
CA ASP A 372 5.93 -8.81 2.70
C ASP A 372 5.67 -9.40 4.08
N THR A 373 5.73 -8.58 5.14
CA THR A 373 5.34 -8.99 6.49
C THR A 373 3.86 -9.37 6.57
N LEU A 374 2.98 -8.56 5.98
CA LEU A 374 1.54 -8.85 5.92
C LEU A 374 1.25 -10.15 5.15
N LYS A 375 1.96 -10.38 4.05
CA LYS A 375 1.84 -11.59 3.24
C LYS A 375 2.34 -12.84 3.97
N GLU A 376 3.40 -12.71 4.75
CA GLU A 376 3.94 -13.81 5.56
C GLU A 376 2.90 -14.29 6.58
N ILE A 377 2.34 -13.37 7.38
CA ILE A 377 1.34 -13.73 8.39
C ILE A 377 0.01 -14.16 7.76
N ASP A 378 -0.41 -13.57 6.65
CA ASP A 378 -1.57 -14.02 5.85
C ASP A 378 -1.43 -15.48 5.43
N THR A 379 -0.25 -15.85 4.88
CA THR A 379 0.02 -17.23 4.46
C THR A 379 -0.14 -18.20 5.63
N PHE A 380 0.38 -17.83 6.80
CA PHE A 380 0.27 -18.63 8.02
C PHE A 380 -1.18 -18.72 8.53
N CYS A 381 -1.92 -17.62 8.54
CA CYS A 381 -3.33 -17.59 8.94
C CYS A 381 -4.19 -18.47 8.02
N THR A 382 -3.98 -18.36 6.71
CA THR A 382 -4.68 -19.17 5.69
C THR A 382 -4.44 -20.66 5.90
N GLN A 383 -3.19 -21.07 6.19
CA GLN A 383 -2.85 -22.48 6.46
C GLN A 383 -3.52 -23.03 7.71
N ASN A 384 -3.82 -22.17 8.69
CA ASN A 384 -4.44 -22.55 9.96
C ASN A 384 -5.94 -22.25 10.03
N GLY A 385 -6.56 -21.81 8.92
CA GLY A 385 -8.00 -21.50 8.88
C GLY A 385 -8.41 -20.29 9.72
N VAL A 386 -7.48 -19.37 9.97
CA VAL A 386 -7.70 -18.16 10.78
C VAL A 386 -8.10 -16.99 9.87
N GLU A 387 -9.18 -16.27 10.21
CA GLU A 387 -9.53 -15.02 9.54
C GLU A 387 -8.49 -13.94 9.88
N PHE A 388 -7.83 -13.40 8.85
CA PHE A 388 -6.82 -12.35 9.01
C PHE A 388 -7.44 -10.96 8.78
N ILE A 389 -7.28 -10.06 9.74
CA ILE A 389 -7.75 -8.68 9.67
C ILE A 389 -6.62 -7.75 10.08
N VAL A 390 -6.42 -6.66 9.33
CA VAL A 390 -5.40 -5.66 9.66
C VAL A 390 -6.05 -4.42 10.25
N LEU A 391 -5.61 -3.99 11.43
CA LEU A 391 -5.99 -2.71 12.04
C LEU A 391 -4.85 -1.72 11.84
N ILE A 392 -5.10 -0.56 11.24
CA ILE A 392 -4.11 0.52 11.19
C ILE A 392 -4.49 1.61 12.19
N LEU A 393 -3.58 1.99 13.08
CA LEU A 393 -3.79 3.08 14.01
C LEU A 393 -3.10 4.33 13.46
N PRO A 394 -3.86 5.42 13.16
CA PRO A 394 -3.26 6.68 12.78
C PRO A 394 -2.60 7.35 13.99
N MET A 395 -1.66 8.25 13.72
CA MET A 395 -1.14 9.15 14.73
C MET A 395 -2.23 10.14 15.15
N ASP A 396 -2.23 10.55 16.41
CA ASP A 396 -3.06 11.64 16.94
C ASP A 396 -3.06 12.90 16.05
N VAL A 397 -1.88 13.37 15.62
CA VAL A 397 -1.72 14.54 14.75
C VAL A 397 -2.22 14.31 13.31
N GLN A 398 -2.40 13.05 12.89
CA GLN A 398 -3.09 12.69 11.64
C GLN A 398 -4.63 12.70 11.83
N VAL A 399 -5.11 12.36 13.03
CA VAL A 399 -6.52 12.43 13.39
C VAL A 399 -6.97 13.89 13.42
N SER A 400 -6.25 14.73 14.17
CA SER A 400 -6.61 16.13 14.38
C SER A 400 -5.39 17.04 14.48
N PRO A 401 -5.33 18.12 13.68
CA PRO A 401 -4.25 19.09 13.79
C PRO A 401 -4.24 19.89 15.11
N ALA A 402 -5.25 19.76 15.97
CA ALA A 402 -5.28 20.36 17.31
C ALA A 402 -4.44 19.58 18.32
N GLU A 403 -4.16 18.29 18.07
CA GLU A 403 -3.31 17.46 18.93
C GLU A 403 -1.88 18.01 19.03
N TRP A 404 -1.45 18.84 18.08
CA TRP A 404 -0.17 19.57 18.18
C TRP A 404 -0.07 20.47 19.42
N GLU A 405 -1.20 20.92 19.98
CA GLU A 405 -1.21 21.80 21.17
C GLU A 405 -0.65 21.12 22.43
N LYS A 406 -0.64 19.79 22.48
CA LYS A 406 -0.05 19.03 23.61
C LYS A 406 1.46 18.88 23.51
N TYR A 407 2.05 19.19 22.35
CA TYR A 407 3.48 19.08 22.11
C TYR A 407 4.16 20.45 22.13
N PRO A 408 5.42 20.55 22.59
CA PRO A 408 6.16 21.81 22.64
C PRO A 408 6.71 22.25 21.26
N PHE A 409 6.09 21.82 20.16
CA PHE A 409 6.58 21.97 18.80
C PHE A 409 5.60 22.75 17.93
N SER A 410 6.09 23.28 16.80
CA SER A 410 5.22 23.92 15.80
C SER A 410 4.35 22.87 15.11
N LYS A 411 3.10 23.26 14.84
CA LYS A 411 2.14 22.43 14.13
C LYS A 411 2.59 22.14 12.69
N GLN A 412 2.56 20.87 12.31
CA GLN A 412 2.84 20.43 10.94
C GLN A 412 1.56 19.99 10.21
N ASP A 413 1.56 20.10 8.88
CA ASP A 413 0.51 19.54 8.03
C ASP A 413 0.75 18.05 7.80
N MET A 414 -0.22 17.23 8.21
CA MET A 414 -0.17 15.77 8.09
C MET A 414 -1.04 15.25 6.95
N THR A 415 -1.66 16.11 6.13
CA THR A 415 -2.62 15.71 5.10
C THR A 415 -2.02 14.73 4.10
N SER A 416 -0.81 15.01 3.60
CA SER A 416 -0.12 14.15 2.63
C SER A 416 0.17 12.76 3.20
N SER A 417 0.51 12.68 4.50
CA SER A 417 0.84 11.42 5.17
C SER A 417 -0.29 10.39 5.12
N LEU A 418 -1.56 10.83 5.07
CA LEU A 418 -2.73 9.94 5.01
C LEU A 418 -2.75 9.02 3.78
N THR A 419 -1.98 9.38 2.73
CA THR A 419 -1.78 8.53 1.54
C THR A 419 -1.22 7.15 1.93
N ILE A 420 -0.36 7.06 2.96
CA ILE A 420 0.21 5.78 3.38
C ILE A 420 -0.87 4.80 3.89
N LEU A 421 -1.90 5.32 4.59
CA LEU A 421 -3.03 4.51 5.05
C LEU A 421 -3.79 3.92 3.85
N THR A 422 -3.91 4.70 2.78
CA THR A 422 -4.58 4.27 1.54
C THR A 422 -3.74 3.24 0.79
N ASP A 423 -2.42 3.40 0.76
CA ASP A 423 -1.50 2.44 0.13
C ASP A 423 -1.50 1.10 0.89
N ILE A 424 -1.47 1.12 2.23
CA ILE A 424 -1.59 -0.11 3.06
C ILE A 424 -2.95 -0.77 2.83
N SER A 425 -4.03 0.01 2.68
CA SER A 425 -5.35 -0.53 2.34
C SER A 425 -5.38 -1.30 1.03
N LYS A 426 -4.73 -0.77 -0.01
CA LYS A 426 -4.58 -1.49 -1.27
C LYS A 426 -3.78 -2.77 -1.10
N ASP A 427 -2.74 -2.75 -0.27
CA ASP A 427 -1.93 -3.93 0.01
C ASP A 427 -2.71 -5.03 0.73
N VAL A 428 -3.52 -4.68 1.74
CA VAL A 428 -4.42 -5.63 2.43
C VAL A 428 -5.51 -6.14 1.47
N GLN A 429 -6.05 -5.27 0.61
CA GLN A 429 -7.03 -5.66 -0.40
C GLN A 429 -6.45 -6.58 -1.48
N LYS A 430 -5.16 -6.45 -1.85
CA LYS A 430 -4.47 -7.41 -2.73
C LYS A 430 -4.39 -8.81 -2.11
N LEU A 431 -4.29 -8.89 -0.78
CA LEU A 431 -4.34 -10.18 -0.06
C LEU A 431 -5.77 -10.70 0.09
N GLY A 432 -6.78 -9.85 -0.10
CA GLY A 432 -8.20 -10.21 -0.04
C GLY A 432 -8.82 -10.10 1.35
N HIS A 433 -8.20 -9.30 2.24
CA HIS A 433 -8.58 -9.21 3.65
C HIS A 433 -9.25 -7.89 4.01
N LYS A 434 -9.88 -7.86 5.18
CA LYS A 434 -10.46 -6.64 5.76
C LYS A 434 -9.36 -5.77 6.34
N MET A 435 -9.49 -4.47 6.13
CA MET A 435 -8.71 -3.46 6.85
C MET A 435 -9.62 -2.62 7.72
N ILE A 436 -9.19 -2.35 8.94
CA ILE A 436 -9.85 -1.46 9.89
C ILE A 436 -9.03 -0.17 9.94
N ASN A 437 -9.66 0.94 9.55
CA ASN A 437 -9.10 2.28 9.66
C ASN A 437 -10.01 3.13 10.57
N PRO A 438 -9.60 3.41 11.82
CA PRO A 438 -10.40 4.15 12.78
C PRO A 438 -10.29 5.67 12.64
N LEU A 439 -9.57 6.21 11.65
CA LEU A 439 -9.33 7.65 11.47
C LEU A 439 -10.59 8.50 11.61
N GLU A 440 -11.64 8.21 10.82
CA GLU A 440 -12.91 8.95 10.89
C GLU A 440 -13.67 8.72 12.21
N GLY A 441 -13.53 7.51 12.78
CA GLY A 441 -14.08 7.20 14.09
C GLY A 441 -13.46 8.07 15.19
N LEU A 442 -12.13 8.18 15.20
CA LEU A 442 -11.37 8.99 16.14
C LEU A 442 -11.62 10.49 15.93
N ARG A 443 -11.73 10.95 14.68
CA ARG A 443 -12.14 12.35 14.38
C ARG A 443 -13.49 12.72 14.99
N SER A 444 -14.43 11.77 15.06
CA SER A 444 -15.78 12.01 15.58
C SER A 444 -15.87 12.26 17.09
N ILE A 445 -14.80 11.98 17.86
CA ILE A 445 -14.78 12.12 19.32
C ILE A 445 -13.86 13.25 19.82
N GLN A 446 -13.23 13.97 18.90
CA GLN A 446 -12.34 15.08 19.21
C GLN A 446 -13.03 16.15 20.07
N PRO A 447 -12.30 16.79 21.02
CA PRO A 447 -10.86 16.69 21.27
C PRO A 447 -10.44 15.51 22.17
N ALA A 448 -11.34 14.59 22.50
CA ALA A 448 -10.97 13.36 23.20
C ALA A 448 -10.41 12.31 22.22
N GLY A 449 -9.81 11.25 22.77
CA GLY A 449 -9.32 10.12 21.99
C GLY A 449 -7.86 9.77 22.26
N PHE A 450 -7.09 10.69 22.83
CA PHE A 450 -5.67 10.54 23.15
C PHE A 450 -5.36 11.13 24.53
N LEU A 451 -4.30 10.61 25.16
CA LEU A 451 -3.81 11.08 26.44
C LEU A 451 -3.19 12.47 26.32
N ASP A 452 -3.19 13.22 27.44
CA ASP A 452 -2.58 14.55 27.49
C ASP A 452 -1.05 14.44 27.43
N GLY A 453 -0.43 15.21 26.53
CA GLY A 453 1.01 15.19 26.27
C GLY A 453 1.55 13.93 25.61
N ASP A 454 0.70 12.97 25.20
CA ASP A 454 1.13 11.63 24.78
C ASP A 454 0.33 11.08 23.56
N ILE A 455 0.96 10.22 22.77
CA ILE A 455 0.41 9.63 21.53
C ILE A 455 -0.61 8.51 21.77
N HIS A 456 -0.66 7.93 22.97
CA HIS A 456 -1.51 6.78 23.28
C HIS A 456 -2.96 7.18 23.43
N MET A 457 -3.84 6.27 23.07
CA MET A 457 -5.27 6.52 23.15
C MET A 457 -5.75 6.64 24.60
N ASP A 458 -6.66 7.58 24.84
CA ASP A 458 -7.41 7.64 26.10
C ASP A 458 -8.51 6.54 26.12
N PRO A 459 -9.24 6.35 27.24
CA PRO A 459 -10.31 5.37 27.30
C PRO A 459 -11.42 5.58 26.24
N LYS A 460 -11.68 6.81 25.80
CA LYS A 460 -12.68 7.10 24.77
C LYS A 460 -12.17 6.71 23.37
N GLY A 461 -10.89 6.92 23.10
CA GLY A 461 -10.19 6.47 21.90
C GLY A 461 -10.25 4.95 21.77
N HIS A 462 -9.87 4.24 22.83
CA HIS A 462 -9.98 2.78 22.88
C HIS A 462 -11.42 2.29 22.65
N ALA A 463 -12.41 2.86 23.34
CA ALA A 463 -13.82 2.49 23.13
C ALA A 463 -14.29 2.75 21.69
N LYS A 464 -13.84 3.86 21.07
CA LYS A 464 -14.17 4.19 19.69
C LYS A 464 -13.52 3.22 18.70
N VAL A 465 -12.25 2.86 18.88
CA VAL A 465 -11.57 1.86 18.06
C VAL A 465 -12.29 0.51 18.16
N ALA A 466 -12.67 0.06 19.36
CA ALA A 466 -13.44 -1.18 19.53
C ALA A 466 -14.77 -1.18 18.76
N GLN A 467 -15.49 -0.06 18.75
CA GLN A 467 -16.72 0.10 17.95
C GLN A 467 -16.43 0.00 16.44
N VAL A 468 -15.36 0.64 15.97
CA VAL A 468 -14.98 0.57 14.55
C VAL A 468 -14.59 -0.85 14.16
N ILE A 469 -13.82 -1.56 15.01
CA ILE A 469 -13.47 -2.97 14.81
C ILE A 469 -14.74 -3.82 14.68
N GLN A 470 -15.65 -3.75 15.65
CA GLN A 470 -16.91 -4.50 15.64
C GLN A 470 -17.71 -4.27 14.35
N ASN A 471 -17.83 -3.02 13.91
CA ASN A 471 -18.57 -2.65 12.71
C ASN A 471 -17.96 -3.21 11.42
N VAL A 472 -16.62 -3.25 11.32
CA VAL A 472 -15.93 -3.79 10.14
C VAL A 472 -15.96 -5.32 10.13
N MET A 473 -15.82 -5.96 11.29
CA MET A 473 -15.86 -7.43 11.39
C MET A 473 -17.18 -8.01 10.84
N GLN A 474 -18.30 -7.30 11.01
CA GLN A 474 -19.62 -7.71 10.50
C GLN A 474 -19.79 -7.59 8.98
N LYS A 475 -18.92 -6.84 8.30
CA LYS A 475 -18.97 -6.67 6.84
C LYS A 475 -18.18 -7.78 6.15
N PRO A 476 -18.53 -8.18 4.91
CA PRO A 476 -17.67 -9.04 4.10
C PRO A 476 -16.35 -8.33 3.77
N PRO A 477 -15.25 -9.07 3.49
CA PRO A 477 -14.03 -8.48 2.97
C PRO A 477 -14.31 -7.77 1.63
N PRO A 478 -13.57 -6.70 1.28
CA PRO A 478 -13.66 -6.10 -0.03
C PRO A 478 -13.21 -7.08 -1.11
N PRO A 479 -13.72 -6.96 -2.36
CA PRO A 479 -13.23 -7.75 -3.47
C PRO A 479 -11.70 -7.62 -3.64
N LYS A 480 -11.03 -8.74 -3.85
CA LYS A 480 -9.58 -8.80 -3.99
C LYS A 480 -9.08 -8.01 -5.20
N LEU A 481 -7.95 -7.32 -5.08
CA LEU A 481 -7.34 -6.62 -6.22
C LEU A 481 -6.58 -7.59 -7.15
N PRO A 482 -6.61 -7.39 -8.47
CA PRO A 482 -5.89 -8.23 -9.42
C PRO A 482 -4.38 -8.03 -9.30
N LYS A 483 -3.64 -9.12 -9.53
CA LYS A 483 -2.18 -9.05 -9.72
C LYS A 483 -1.84 -8.19 -10.95
N ALA A 484 -0.71 -7.50 -10.89
CA ALA A 484 -0.18 -6.74 -12.02
C ALA A 484 0.01 -7.60 -13.29
N GLY A 485 -0.34 -7.02 -14.44
CA GLY A 485 -0.10 -7.61 -15.76
C GLY A 485 -1.34 -8.21 -16.41
N ILE A 486 -1.11 -9.14 -17.33
CA ILE A 486 -2.13 -9.94 -18.03
C ILE A 486 -1.74 -11.43 -17.91
N PRO A 487 -2.68 -12.37 -18.05
CA PRO A 487 -2.38 -13.80 -18.03
C PRO A 487 -1.34 -14.17 -19.10
N ASP A 488 -0.46 -15.15 -18.81
CA ASP A 488 0.65 -15.51 -19.71
C ASP A 488 0.21 -15.98 -21.12
N HIS A 489 -1.04 -16.41 -21.27
CA HIS A 489 -1.64 -16.83 -22.55
C HIS A 489 -2.28 -15.68 -23.34
N ARG A 490 -2.40 -14.49 -22.75
CA ARG A 490 -2.97 -13.28 -23.36
C ARG A 490 -1.86 -12.36 -23.86
N THR A 491 -2.18 -11.46 -24.78
CA THR A 491 -1.30 -10.41 -25.28
C THR A 491 -1.99 -9.05 -25.30
N TRP A 492 -1.23 -7.99 -25.01
CA TRP A 492 -1.73 -6.62 -25.06
C TRP A 492 -2.18 -6.22 -26.47
N VAL A 493 -3.05 -5.22 -26.56
CA VAL A 493 -3.48 -4.63 -27.84
C VAL A 493 -2.26 -4.28 -28.70
N PRO A 494 -2.17 -4.77 -29.95
CA PRO A 494 -1.07 -4.44 -30.84
C PRO A 494 -1.03 -2.94 -31.10
N SER A 495 0.15 -2.32 -31.06
CA SER A 495 0.29 -0.89 -31.31
C SER A 495 0.00 -0.54 -32.77
N PRO A 496 -0.24 0.74 -33.12
CA PRO A 496 -0.38 1.16 -34.51
C PRO A 496 0.79 0.69 -35.41
N SER A 497 2.02 0.72 -34.88
CA SER A 497 3.23 0.22 -35.56
C SER A 497 3.18 -1.29 -35.82
N ASP A 498 2.65 -2.09 -34.87
CA ASP A 498 2.47 -3.53 -35.06
C ASP A 498 1.47 -3.82 -36.20
N TRP A 499 0.36 -3.07 -36.27
CA TRP A 499 -0.65 -3.27 -37.33
C TRP A 499 -0.13 -2.93 -38.73
N ILE A 500 0.80 -1.97 -38.88
CA ILE A 500 1.35 -1.60 -40.20
C ILE A 500 2.07 -2.80 -40.85
N GLN A 501 2.67 -3.68 -40.05
CA GLN A 501 3.43 -4.83 -40.53
C GLN A 501 2.57 -6.00 -40.98
N GLU A 502 1.34 -6.06 -40.44
CA GLU A 502 0.47 -7.19 -40.70
C GLU A 502 -0.17 -7.12 -42.08
N THR A 503 -0.16 -8.26 -42.77
CA THR A 503 -0.72 -8.36 -44.11
C THR A 503 -2.22 -8.16 -44.08
N SER A 504 -2.70 -7.12 -44.76
CA SER A 504 -4.13 -6.86 -44.91
C SER A 504 -4.75 -7.85 -45.90
N ARG A 505 -5.75 -8.62 -45.43
CA ARG A 505 -6.51 -9.56 -46.26
C ARG A 505 -7.93 -9.07 -46.44
N ARG A 506 -8.49 -9.16 -47.65
CA ARG A 506 -9.90 -8.87 -47.87
C ARG A 506 -10.76 -9.91 -47.15
N ILE A 507 -11.85 -9.44 -46.53
CA ILE A 507 -12.90 -10.31 -46.00
C ILE A 507 -13.86 -10.66 -47.14
N ASP A 508 -14.18 -9.68 -48.00
CA ASP A 508 -15.18 -9.81 -49.06
C ASP A 508 -15.06 -8.73 -50.16
N TYR A 509 -16.12 -8.63 -50.97
CA TYR A 509 -16.32 -7.66 -52.04
C TYR A 509 -16.95 -6.34 -51.59
N ILE A 510 -17.41 -6.19 -50.33
CA ILE A 510 -18.11 -4.98 -49.85
C ILE A 510 -17.15 -3.97 -49.19
N GLY A 511 -15.84 -4.14 -49.38
CA GLY A 511 -14.83 -3.19 -48.94
C GLY A 511 -14.29 -3.43 -47.52
N CYS A 512 -14.56 -4.59 -46.92
CA CYS A 512 -14.00 -4.96 -45.62
C CYS A 512 -12.64 -5.66 -45.74
N LYS A 513 -11.69 -5.22 -44.91
CA LYS A 513 -10.34 -5.79 -44.79
C LYS A 513 -10.09 -6.19 -43.34
N ARG A 514 -9.22 -7.18 -43.15
CA ARG A 514 -8.75 -7.60 -41.83
C ARG A 514 -7.23 -7.68 -41.75
N LYS A 515 -6.72 -7.54 -40.53
CA LYS A 515 -5.38 -7.93 -40.11
C LYS A 515 -5.50 -8.81 -38.86
N LEU A 516 -4.51 -9.68 -38.66
CA LEU A 516 -4.42 -10.52 -37.46
C LEU A 516 -3.05 -10.33 -36.84
N LYS A 517 -3.02 -10.24 -35.52
CA LYS A 517 -1.78 -10.27 -34.73
C LYS A 517 -2.06 -11.04 -33.45
N GLU A 518 -1.41 -12.18 -33.26
CA GLU A 518 -1.55 -12.97 -32.03
C GLU A 518 -3.02 -13.30 -31.74
N GLU A 519 -3.59 -12.84 -30.62
CA GLU A 519 -5.01 -13.03 -30.31
C GLU A 519 -5.94 -12.00 -30.98
N TRP A 520 -5.41 -10.92 -31.56
CA TRP A 520 -6.18 -9.76 -31.98
C TRP A 520 -6.56 -9.78 -33.46
N ILE A 521 -7.79 -9.35 -33.74
CA ILE A 521 -8.24 -9.01 -35.08
C ILE A 521 -8.41 -7.49 -35.21
N HIS A 522 -8.06 -6.96 -36.36
CA HIS A 522 -8.37 -5.59 -36.75
C HIS A 522 -9.19 -5.63 -38.04
N ILE A 523 -10.46 -5.24 -37.98
CA ILE A 523 -11.39 -5.16 -39.11
C ILE A 523 -11.58 -3.70 -39.47
N GLN A 524 -11.47 -3.39 -40.75
CA GLN A 524 -11.76 -2.07 -41.27
C GLN A 524 -12.62 -2.20 -42.53
N CYS A 525 -13.77 -1.55 -42.52
CA CYS A 525 -14.69 -1.54 -43.64
C CYS A 525 -14.83 -0.12 -44.19
N SER A 526 -14.66 0.02 -45.51
CA SER A 526 -14.93 1.24 -46.25
C SER A 526 -16.11 1.02 -47.17
N ALA A 527 -17.13 1.87 -47.12
CA ALA A 527 -18.30 1.73 -47.97
C ALA A 527 -17.91 1.88 -49.46
N PRO A 528 -18.32 0.97 -50.35
CA PRO A 528 -18.27 1.20 -51.78
C PRO A 528 -19.17 2.39 -52.12
N TYR A 529 -18.76 3.23 -53.08
CA TYR A 529 -19.48 4.45 -53.51
C TYR A 529 -20.98 4.22 -53.83
N MET A 530 -21.36 2.96 -54.12
CA MET A 530 -22.70 2.55 -54.57
C MET A 530 -23.58 1.90 -53.49
N GLU A 531 -23.04 1.50 -52.31
CA GLU A 531 -23.78 0.71 -51.30
C GLU A 531 -24.19 1.50 -50.03
N GLY A 532 -23.90 2.80 -49.97
CA GLY A 532 -24.23 3.65 -48.81
C GLY A 532 -23.22 3.52 -47.65
N ARG A 533 -23.12 4.58 -46.84
CA ARG A 533 -22.11 4.71 -45.78
C ARG A 533 -22.34 3.70 -44.64
N TYR A 534 -21.25 3.13 -44.12
CA TYR A 534 -21.28 2.38 -42.87
C TYR A 534 -21.47 3.32 -41.67
N THR A 535 -22.43 2.99 -40.82
CA THR A 535 -22.84 3.84 -39.70
C THR A 535 -22.41 3.28 -38.35
N ASP A 536 -22.21 1.97 -38.20
CA ASP A 536 -21.73 1.36 -36.96
C ASP A 536 -21.14 -0.05 -37.22
N ILE A 537 -20.35 -0.55 -36.26
CA ILE A 537 -19.84 -1.92 -36.21
C ILE A 537 -19.84 -2.40 -34.76
N GLU A 538 -20.48 -3.52 -34.47
CA GLU A 538 -20.60 -4.04 -33.10
C GLU A 538 -20.58 -5.57 -33.03
N VAL A 539 -20.03 -6.10 -31.95
CA VAL A 539 -20.10 -7.54 -31.64
C VAL A 539 -21.47 -7.86 -31.06
N ILE A 540 -22.20 -8.81 -31.65
CA ILE A 540 -23.51 -9.26 -31.14
C ILE A 540 -23.31 -9.95 -29.79
N GLY A 541 -24.01 -9.48 -28.77
CA GLY A 541 -23.81 -9.89 -27.37
C GLY A 541 -22.75 -9.07 -26.62
N GLY A 542 -22.05 -8.17 -27.32
CA GLY A 542 -20.97 -7.36 -26.77
C GLY A 542 -19.65 -8.13 -26.64
N HIS A 543 -18.55 -7.38 -26.55
CA HIS A 543 -17.26 -7.91 -26.14
C HIS A 543 -16.59 -6.87 -25.23
N PRO A 544 -16.19 -7.22 -23.99
CA PRO A 544 -15.66 -6.26 -23.01
C PRO A 544 -14.44 -5.50 -23.52
N GLU A 545 -13.65 -6.17 -24.34
CA GLU A 545 -12.37 -5.69 -24.85
C GLU A 545 -12.42 -5.19 -26.30
N GLN A 546 -13.62 -4.92 -26.84
CA GLN A 546 -13.72 -4.33 -28.18
C GLN A 546 -13.34 -2.85 -28.17
N MET A 547 -12.65 -2.42 -29.22
CA MET A 547 -12.40 -1.03 -29.54
C MET A 547 -12.99 -0.74 -30.91
N LYS A 548 -13.82 0.29 -31.00
CA LYS A 548 -14.41 0.70 -32.28
C LYS A 548 -14.20 2.18 -32.53
N TYR A 549 -14.01 2.52 -33.80
CA TYR A 549 -13.87 3.90 -34.22
C TYR A 549 -14.53 4.11 -35.57
N ILE A 550 -15.29 5.18 -35.69
CA ILE A 550 -16.19 5.42 -36.81
C ILE A 550 -15.89 6.80 -37.38
N THR A 551 -15.61 6.86 -38.68
CA THR A 551 -15.42 8.09 -39.44
C THR A 551 -16.56 8.28 -40.45
N GLN A 552 -16.46 9.31 -41.28
CA GLN A 552 -17.38 9.49 -42.40
C GLN A 552 -17.20 8.42 -43.48
N THR A 553 -16.01 7.83 -43.58
CA THR A 553 -15.59 6.98 -44.70
C THR A 553 -15.36 5.53 -44.29
N LYS A 554 -15.08 5.26 -43.00
CA LYS A 554 -14.73 3.93 -42.51
C LYS A 554 -15.30 3.64 -41.14
N VAL A 555 -15.45 2.34 -40.88
CA VAL A 555 -15.64 1.79 -39.54
C VAL A 555 -14.51 0.82 -39.23
N THR A 556 -13.92 0.95 -38.04
CA THR A 556 -12.83 0.12 -37.55
C THR A 556 -13.28 -0.60 -36.28
N LEU A 557 -12.97 -1.89 -36.17
CA LEU A 557 -13.18 -2.71 -34.99
C LEU A 557 -11.89 -3.50 -34.68
N VAL A 558 -11.43 -3.39 -33.44
CA VAL A 558 -10.33 -4.18 -32.89
C VAL A 558 -10.83 -4.95 -31.68
N MET A 559 -10.59 -6.26 -31.63
CA MET A 559 -10.98 -7.11 -30.50
C MET A 559 -10.09 -8.35 -30.44
N PRO A 560 -9.93 -8.99 -29.26
CA PRO A 560 -9.33 -10.31 -29.19
C PRO A 560 -10.30 -11.38 -29.71
N ILE A 561 -9.76 -12.49 -30.21
CA ILE A 561 -10.51 -13.67 -30.64
C ILE A 561 -9.77 -14.91 -30.15
N GLN A 562 -10.39 -15.66 -29.22
CA GLN A 562 -9.79 -16.88 -28.68
C GLN A 562 -9.96 -18.06 -29.63
N LYS A 563 -9.17 -19.12 -29.40
CA LYS A 563 -9.23 -20.36 -30.19
C LYS A 563 -10.59 -21.04 -29.98
N SER A 564 -11.17 -21.54 -31.08
CA SER A 564 -12.47 -22.24 -31.09
C SER A 564 -13.69 -21.40 -30.71
N GLU A 565 -13.54 -20.08 -30.55
CA GLU A 565 -14.69 -19.18 -30.40
C GLU A 565 -15.30 -18.83 -31.77
N THR A 566 -16.59 -18.52 -31.72
CA THR A 566 -17.33 -17.99 -32.86
C THR A 566 -18.00 -16.70 -32.44
N TRP A 567 -17.68 -15.62 -33.15
CA TRP A 567 -18.23 -14.29 -32.90
C TRP A 567 -19.06 -13.85 -34.11
N ASN A 568 -20.18 -13.17 -33.83
CA ASN A 568 -20.99 -12.54 -34.86
C ASN A 568 -20.85 -11.03 -34.72
N ILE A 569 -20.39 -10.36 -35.77
CA ILE A 569 -20.23 -8.91 -35.80
C ILE A 569 -21.31 -8.34 -36.70
N GLN A 570 -22.11 -7.43 -36.18
CA GLN A 570 -23.12 -6.72 -36.94
C GLN A 570 -22.50 -5.43 -37.50
N LEU A 571 -22.53 -5.33 -38.83
CA LEU A 571 -22.10 -4.17 -39.58
C LEU A 571 -23.34 -3.42 -40.06
N HIS A 572 -23.48 -2.15 -39.64
CA HIS A 572 -24.65 -1.33 -39.92
C HIS A 572 -24.37 -0.34 -41.05
N GLN A 573 -25.38 -0.16 -41.90
CA GLN A 573 -25.51 0.84 -42.95
C GLN A 573 -26.85 1.57 -42.76
N GLU A 574 -27.03 2.73 -43.39
CA GLU A 574 -28.20 3.60 -43.19
C GLU A 574 -29.56 2.88 -43.19
N ASN A 575 -29.75 1.86 -44.04
CA ASN A 575 -31.00 1.10 -44.15
C ASN A 575 -30.81 -0.43 -44.15
N HIS A 576 -29.60 -0.90 -43.88
CA HIS A 576 -29.25 -2.32 -43.97
C HIS A 576 -28.27 -2.74 -42.88
N HIS A 577 -28.27 -4.02 -42.51
CA HIS A 577 -27.16 -4.62 -41.78
C HIS A 577 -26.66 -5.89 -42.45
N ARG A 578 -25.43 -6.27 -42.11
CA ARG A 578 -24.82 -7.55 -42.45
C ARG A 578 -24.18 -8.14 -41.20
N VAL A 579 -24.16 -9.46 -41.11
CA VAL A 579 -23.49 -10.18 -40.03
C VAL A 579 -22.22 -10.81 -40.57
N ILE A 580 -21.07 -10.41 -40.03
CA ILE A 580 -19.78 -11.05 -40.26
C ILE A 580 -19.61 -12.09 -39.16
N LYS A 581 -19.80 -13.35 -39.52
CA LYS A 581 -19.50 -14.50 -38.65
C LYS A 581 -18.03 -14.84 -38.75
N ILE A 582 -17.36 -14.81 -37.61
CA ILE A 582 -15.94 -15.06 -37.47
C ILE A 582 -15.72 -16.32 -36.64
N GLN A 583 -14.94 -17.26 -37.16
CA GLN A 583 -14.55 -18.46 -36.43
C GLN A 583 -13.04 -18.67 -36.51
N ARG A 584 -12.40 -18.77 -35.35
CA ARG A 584 -10.96 -19.08 -35.25
C ARG A 584 -10.75 -20.56 -35.01
N THR A 585 -10.23 -21.27 -36.01
CA THR A 585 -10.01 -22.73 -35.91
C THR A 585 -8.64 -23.10 -35.35
N ASN A 586 -7.61 -22.28 -35.62
CA ASN A 586 -6.26 -22.39 -35.04
C ASN A 586 -5.56 -21.00 -35.05
N GLU A 587 -4.24 -20.94 -34.83
CA GLU A 587 -3.52 -19.66 -34.74
C GLU A 587 -3.57 -18.82 -36.03
N GLU A 588 -3.69 -19.45 -37.20
CA GLU A 588 -3.61 -18.75 -38.50
C GLU A 588 -4.91 -18.82 -39.32
N ILE A 589 -5.74 -19.84 -39.11
CA ILE A 589 -6.91 -20.14 -39.93
C ILE A 589 -8.17 -19.56 -39.30
N MET A 590 -8.59 -18.43 -39.87
CA MET A 590 -9.88 -17.78 -39.64
C MET A 590 -10.84 -18.13 -40.77
N ARG A 591 -12.02 -18.64 -40.41
CA ARG A 591 -13.15 -18.75 -41.33
C ARG A 591 -14.04 -17.53 -41.13
N LEU A 592 -14.34 -16.86 -42.23
CA LEU A 592 -15.19 -15.67 -42.28
C LEU A 592 -16.35 -15.97 -43.20
N HIS A 593 -17.56 -15.77 -42.68
CA HIS A 593 -18.79 -15.90 -43.45
C HIS A 593 -19.61 -14.64 -43.26
N ILE A 594 -20.06 -14.04 -44.35
CA ILE A 594 -20.84 -12.81 -44.31
C ILE A 594 -22.24 -13.13 -44.78
N SER A 595 -23.21 -12.75 -43.96
CA SER A 595 -24.61 -12.93 -44.28
C SER A 595 -25.03 -12.08 -45.47
N VAL A 596 -26.14 -12.48 -46.09
CA VAL A 596 -26.85 -11.62 -47.03
C VAL A 596 -27.27 -10.33 -46.31
N SER A 597 -27.23 -9.21 -47.04
CA SER A 597 -27.71 -7.91 -46.54
C SER A 597 -29.19 -7.99 -46.17
N GLN A 598 -29.54 -7.52 -44.99
CA GLN A 598 -30.92 -7.46 -44.51
C GLN A 598 -31.34 -6.01 -44.33
N ARG A 599 -32.52 -5.66 -44.84
CA ARG A 599 -33.09 -4.32 -44.68
C ARG A 599 -33.64 -4.15 -43.27
N ILE A 600 -33.42 -2.98 -42.68
CA ILE A 600 -33.89 -2.61 -41.34
C ILE A 600 -34.65 -1.28 -41.41
N GLU A 601 -35.69 -1.15 -40.59
CA GLU A 601 -36.41 0.11 -40.38
C GLU A 601 -35.76 0.87 -39.22
N GLY A 602 -35.41 2.14 -39.44
CA GLY A 602 -34.79 3.00 -38.42
C GLY A 602 -33.31 2.69 -38.17
N GLY A 603 -32.48 2.69 -39.23
CA GLY A 603 -31.06 2.37 -39.15
C GLY A 603 -30.31 3.14 -38.07
N LYS A 604 -29.40 2.45 -37.38
CA LYS A 604 -28.58 2.98 -36.30
C LYS A 604 -27.52 3.92 -36.89
N ILE A 605 -27.67 5.22 -36.70
CA ILE A 605 -26.68 6.22 -37.12
C ILE A 605 -25.80 6.53 -35.90
N HIS A 606 -24.54 6.10 -35.91
CA HIS A 606 -23.60 6.45 -34.86
C HIS A 606 -23.14 7.90 -35.03
N THR A 607 -23.47 8.73 -34.05
CA THR A 607 -22.88 10.07 -33.91
C THR A 607 -21.60 9.93 -33.08
N PRO A 608 -20.44 10.37 -33.58
CA PRO A 608 -19.20 10.32 -32.81
C PRO A 608 -19.36 11.02 -31.46
N SER A 609 -18.87 10.38 -30.39
CA SER A 609 -18.83 11.01 -29.07
C SER A 609 -17.88 12.22 -29.08
N ALA A 610 -18.01 13.11 -28.09
CA ALA A 610 -17.08 14.23 -27.91
C ALA A 610 -15.62 13.73 -27.81
N SER A 611 -15.40 12.63 -27.08
CA SER A 611 -14.08 11.98 -26.96
C SER A 611 -13.56 11.46 -28.30
N GLN A 612 -14.41 10.86 -29.14
CA GLN A 612 -14.00 10.42 -30.47
C GLN A 612 -13.59 11.59 -31.37
N LEU A 613 -14.32 12.72 -31.32
CA LEU A 613 -13.98 13.93 -32.08
C LEU A 613 -12.63 14.52 -31.62
N GLU A 614 -12.38 14.51 -30.32
CA GLU A 614 -11.12 14.98 -29.74
C GLU A 614 -9.94 14.07 -30.13
N LEU A 615 -10.11 12.74 -30.09
CA LEU A 615 -9.10 11.78 -30.54
C LEU A 615 -8.75 11.97 -32.02
N CYS A 616 -9.73 12.25 -32.88
CA CYS A 616 -9.47 12.60 -34.28
C CYS A 616 -8.59 13.85 -34.40
N THR A 617 -8.87 14.86 -33.59
CA THR A 617 -8.11 16.11 -33.58
C THR A 617 -6.67 15.86 -33.15
N CYS A 618 -6.47 15.03 -32.13
CA CYS A 618 -5.14 14.64 -31.69
C CYS A 618 -4.37 13.80 -32.73
N GLN A 619 -5.03 12.85 -33.39
CA GLN A 619 -4.41 12.06 -34.45
C GLN A 619 -3.90 12.92 -35.60
N LYS A 620 -4.68 13.92 -36.03
CA LYS A 620 -4.29 14.89 -37.07
C LYS A 620 -3.12 15.78 -36.67
N LYS A 621 -2.86 15.93 -35.36
CA LYS A 621 -1.74 16.70 -34.82
C LYS A 621 -0.46 15.86 -34.78
N GLU A 622 -0.55 14.62 -34.29
CA GLU A 622 0.61 13.74 -34.09
C GLU A 622 1.11 13.09 -35.39
N ASN A 623 0.23 12.89 -36.38
CA ASN A 623 0.60 12.28 -37.67
C ASN A 623 0.39 13.24 -38.84
N PRO A 624 1.15 14.36 -38.90
CA PRO A 624 0.98 15.37 -39.95
C PRO A 624 1.42 14.89 -41.34
N SER A 625 2.20 13.81 -41.46
CA SER A 625 2.54 13.20 -42.76
C SER A 625 1.38 12.45 -43.42
N GLU A 626 0.30 12.19 -42.68
CA GLU A 626 -1.00 11.78 -43.24
C GLU A 626 -1.85 13.00 -43.68
N ARG A 627 -1.30 14.24 -43.63
CA ARG A 627 -1.91 15.42 -44.26
C ARG A 627 -1.66 15.40 -45.76
N CYS A 628 -2.69 15.72 -46.52
CA CYS A 628 -2.63 15.83 -47.97
C CYS A 628 -1.49 16.76 -48.44
N PRO A 629 -0.76 16.41 -49.52
CA PRO A 629 -0.02 17.39 -50.29
C PRO A 629 -0.98 18.41 -50.93
N GLU A 630 -0.61 19.68 -50.92
CA GLU A 630 -1.41 20.83 -51.38
C GLU A 630 -1.68 20.91 -52.90
N ILE A 631 -1.57 19.81 -53.65
CA ILE A 631 -1.60 19.83 -55.12
C ILE A 631 -2.74 18.94 -55.63
N ILE A 632 -3.87 19.57 -55.97
CA ILE A 632 -4.54 19.57 -57.31
C ILE A 632 -5.84 20.39 -57.15
N GLY A 633 -5.72 21.71 -57.32
CA GLY A 633 -6.82 22.52 -57.82
C GLY A 633 -6.73 22.50 -59.34
N LEU A 634 -7.43 21.59 -60.01
CA LEU A 634 -7.78 21.63 -61.44
C LEU A 634 -8.50 20.32 -61.79
N ILE A 635 -9.75 20.20 -61.36
CA ILE A 635 -10.92 19.55 -61.99
C ILE A 635 -11.96 19.50 -60.87
N GLY A 636 -13.03 20.29 -61.01
CA GLY A 636 -14.09 20.38 -60.02
C GLY A 636 -14.76 19.03 -59.78
N GLY A 637 -14.55 18.49 -58.58
CA GLY A 637 -15.22 17.33 -58.04
C GLY A 637 -15.03 17.35 -56.53
N LEU A 638 -16.13 17.18 -55.79
CA LEU A 638 -16.18 17.13 -54.32
C LEU A 638 -15.08 16.23 -53.75
N ASP A 639 -14.07 16.77 -53.06
CA ASP A 639 -13.02 15.94 -52.46
C ASP A 639 -12.93 16.13 -50.94
N ASN A 640 -13.60 15.19 -50.25
CA ASN A 640 -13.57 14.89 -48.82
C ASN A 640 -12.23 14.23 -48.37
N THR A 641 -11.10 14.64 -48.93
CA THR A 641 -9.81 13.92 -48.80
C THR A 641 -9.11 14.14 -47.46
N CYS A 642 -9.57 15.08 -46.63
CA CYS A 642 -9.00 15.37 -45.30
C CYS A 642 -9.47 14.39 -44.18
N ASN A 643 -10.40 13.47 -44.49
CA ASN A 643 -10.91 12.46 -43.55
C ASN A 643 -9.95 11.27 -43.32
N GLN A 644 -8.85 11.16 -44.07
CA GLN A 644 -7.98 9.97 -44.08
C GLN A 644 -7.12 9.76 -42.82
N ALA A 645 -6.73 10.81 -42.09
CA ALA A 645 -5.84 10.65 -40.92
C ALA A 645 -6.52 9.93 -39.74
N CYS A 646 -7.84 10.13 -39.56
CA CYS A 646 -8.59 9.49 -38.48
C CYS A 646 -9.09 8.09 -38.85
N ASP A 647 -8.98 7.71 -40.13
CA ASP A 647 -9.43 6.40 -40.62
C ASP A 647 -8.58 5.24 -40.08
N THR A 648 -7.37 5.50 -39.58
CA THR A 648 -6.48 4.48 -39.02
C THR A 648 -6.69 4.26 -37.52
N LEU A 649 -7.53 5.08 -36.88
CA LEU A 649 -7.78 5.00 -35.45
C LEU A 649 -8.65 3.79 -35.10
N TYR A 650 -8.34 3.24 -33.93
CA TYR A 650 -9.20 2.40 -33.12
C TYR A 650 -9.02 2.88 -31.69
N ALA A 651 -10.11 2.96 -30.92
CA ALA A 651 -10.07 3.48 -29.57
C ALA A 651 -11.20 2.88 -28.73
N ARG A 652 -10.99 2.86 -27.42
CA ARG A 652 -12.08 2.76 -26.47
C ARG A 652 -12.81 4.10 -26.41
N ASP A 653 -14.13 4.04 -26.37
CA ASP A 653 -14.96 5.22 -26.17
C ASP A 653 -15.03 5.51 -24.67
N THR A 654 -14.02 6.23 -24.15
CA THR A 654 -13.91 6.57 -22.73
C THR A 654 -13.43 8.01 -22.53
N GLU A 655 -14.19 8.77 -21.74
CA GLU A 655 -13.83 10.12 -21.33
C GLU A 655 -12.63 10.15 -20.38
N LEU A 656 -12.31 9.02 -19.71
CA LEU A 656 -11.18 8.93 -18.77
C LEU A 656 -9.85 9.29 -19.46
N CYS A 657 -9.69 8.91 -20.72
CA CYS A 657 -8.49 9.22 -21.49
C CYS A 657 -8.37 10.68 -21.90
N MET A 658 -9.46 11.46 -21.84
CA MET A 658 -9.43 12.87 -22.24
C MET A 658 -8.82 13.77 -21.16
N GLN A 659 -8.62 13.23 -19.95
CA GLN A 659 -7.98 13.93 -18.82
C GLN A 659 -6.47 14.10 -19.00
N GLU A 660 -5.85 13.36 -19.91
CA GLU A 660 -4.42 13.46 -20.21
C GLU A 660 -4.06 14.83 -20.82
N GLU A 661 -2.84 15.32 -20.60
CA GLU A 661 -2.45 16.67 -21.04
C GLU A 661 -2.08 16.73 -22.53
N THR A 662 -1.41 15.70 -23.05
CA THR A 662 -0.87 15.71 -24.42
C THR A 662 -1.68 14.83 -25.37
N CYS A 663 -1.69 15.19 -26.66
CA CYS A 663 -2.38 14.38 -27.67
C CYS A 663 -1.79 12.97 -27.82
N SER A 664 -0.48 12.82 -27.66
CA SER A 664 0.17 11.51 -27.65
C SER A 664 -0.34 10.64 -26.51
N ASP A 665 -0.51 11.20 -25.31
CA ASP A 665 -1.00 10.47 -24.13
C ASP A 665 -2.48 10.10 -24.27
N LYS A 666 -3.32 11.01 -24.76
CA LYS A 666 -4.74 10.73 -25.07
C LYS A 666 -4.91 9.56 -26.04
N LEU A 667 -4.15 9.56 -27.14
CA LEU A 667 -4.18 8.49 -28.14
C LEU A 667 -3.65 7.18 -27.56
N ALA A 668 -2.55 7.21 -26.81
CA ALA A 668 -1.99 6.03 -26.17
C ALA A 668 -2.97 5.40 -25.17
N CYS A 669 -3.63 6.22 -24.35
CA CYS A 669 -4.66 5.78 -23.41
C CYS A 669 -5.85 5.14 -24.13
N ALA A 670 -6.37 5.82 -25.16
CA ALA A 670 -7.56 5.38 -25.88
C ALA A 670 -7.33 4.07 -26.66
N THR A 671 -6.12 3.86 -27.17
CA THR A 671 -5.72 2.63 -27.87
C THR A 671 -5.37 1.46 -26.93
N GLY A 672 -5.50 1.65 -25.61
CA GLY A 672 -5.17 0.63 -24.61
C GLY A 672 -3.67 0.37 -24.49
N THR A 673 -2.86 1.38 -24.80
CA THR A 673 -1.41 1.27 -24.67
C THR A 673 -1.06 1.20 -23.18
N PRO A 674 -0.34 0.15 -22.71
CA PRO A 674 -0.27 -0.11 -21.27
C PRO A 674 0.37 1.02 -20.46
N TRP A 675 1.34 1.76 -20.98
CA TRP A 675 1.97 2.85 -20.22
C TRP A 675 1.11 4.10 -20.06
N ALA A 676 -0.02 4.18 -20.76
CA ALA A 676 -0.93 5.32 -20.79
C ALA A 676 -2.33 4.96 -20.25
N LEU A 677 -2.44 3.89 -19.45
CA LEU A 677 -3.73 3.53 -18.86
C LEU A 677 -4.18 4.64 -17.88
N PRO A 678 -5.48 5.03 -17.92
CA PRO A 678 -5.99 6.12 -17.11
C PRO A 678 -6.11 5.71 -15.65
N THR A 679 -6.30 6.64 -14.72
CA THR A 679 -6.64 6.24 -13.34
C THR A 679 -8.07 5.70 -13.30
N CYS A 680 -8.26 4.50 -12.73
CA CYS A 680 -9.60 3.93 -12.61
C CYS A 680 -10.42 4.59 -11.49
N PRO A 681 -11.75 4.74 -11.68
CA PRO A 681 -12.66 5.17 -10.63
C PRO A 681 -12.67 4.21 -9.44
N ASP A 682 -13.15 4.69 -8.30
CA ASP A 682 -13.25 3.88 -7.07
C ASP A 682 -14.06 2.58 -7.29
N GLY A 683 -13.55 1.49 -6.73
CA GLY A 683 -14.11 0.14 -6.90
C GLY A 683 -13.88 -0.48 -8.29
N SER A 684 -13.19 0.22 -9.20
CA SER A 684 -12.78 -0.31 -10.49
C SER A 684 -11.27 -0.51 -10.57
N VAL A 685 -10.85 -1.47 -11.39
CA VAL A 685 -9.45 -1.84 -11.60
C VAL A 685 -9.16 -2.03 -13.08
N HIS A 686 -7.88 -1.92 -13.45
CA HIS A 686 -7.46 -2.31 -14.80
C HIS A 686 -7.62 -3.80 -15.00
N ALA A 687 -8.49 -4.17 -15.94
CA ALA A 687 -8.65 -5.55 -16.39
C ALA A 687 -8.78 -5.64 -17.91
N GLY A 688 -8.67 -6.86 -18.43
CA GLY A 688 -8.53 -7.12 -19.85
C GLY A 688 -7.17 -6.69 -20.40
N ALA A 689 -6.81 -7.24 -21.55
CA ALA A 689 -5.64 -6.88 -22.32
C ALA A 689 -5.76 -5.51 -23.03
N THR A 690 -6.90 -4.83 -22.89
CA THR A 690 -7.04 -3.40 -23.22
C THR A 690 -6.69 -2.47 -22.04
N GLY A 691 -6.58 -3.01 -20.82
CA GLY A 691 -6.42 -2.24 -19.58
C GLY A 691 -7.64 -1.36 -19.26
N GLY A 692 -8.85 -1.84 -19.55
CA GLY A 692 -10.12 -1.15 -19.23
C GLY A 692 -10.31 -1.03 -17.73
N CYS A 693 -11.04 0.00 -17.30
CA CYS A 693 -11.47 0.09 -15.90
C CYS A 693 -12.76 -0.70 -15.73
N PHE A 694 -12.66 -1.85 -15.07
CA PHE A 694 -13.79 -2.74 -14.79
C PHE A 694 -14.06 -2.76 -13.30
N LYS A 695 -15.35 -2.80 -12.92
CA LYS A 695 -15.75 -2.93 -11.51
C LYS A 695 -15.30 -4.27 -10.97
N LEU A 696 -14.78 -4.29 -9.75
CA LEU A 696 -14.55 -5.52 -9.02
C LEU A 696 -15.89 -6.17 -8.65
N CYS A 697 -15.90 -7.49 -8.56
CA CYS A 697 -17.06 -8.24 -8.12
C CYS A 697 -16.66 -9.42 -7.23
N ASP A 698 -17.62 -9.95 -6.50
CA ASP A 698 -17.52 -11.23 -5.79
C ASP A 698 -18.94 -11.73 -5.46
N GLN A 699 -19.03 -12.75 -4.60
CA GLN A 699 -20.31 -13.31 -4.16
C GLN A 699 -21.18 -12.31 -3.35
N HIS A 700 -20.58 -11.27 -2.76
CA HIS A 700 -21.25 -10.25 -1.96
C HIS A 700 -21.48 -8.94 -2.75
N THR A 701 -20.76 -8.77 -3.86
CA THR A 701 -20.75 -7.59 -4.72
C THR A 701 -20.95 -8.04 -6.18
N PRO A 702 -22.18 -8.40 -6.58
CA PRO A 702 -22.45 -8.87 -7.94
C PRO A 702 -22.37 -7.73 -8.95
N CYS A 703 -22.11 -8.09 -10.21
CA CYS A 703 -22.05 -7.13 -11.31
C CYS A 703 -23.43 -6.52 -11.63
N GLU A 704 -23.48 -5.19 -11.78
CA GLU A 704 -24.67 -4.49 -12.31
C GLU A 704 -24.89 -4.82 -13.80
N GLN A 705 -23.80 -4.93 -14.55
CA GLN A 705 -23.78 -5.28 -15.97
C GLN A 705 -22.62 -6.24 -16.24
N GLY A 706 -22.81 -7.13 -17.22
CA GLY A 706 -21.80 -8.11 -17.59
C GLY A 706 -21.79 -9.35 -16.71
N THR A 707 -20.67 -10.06 -16.72
CA THR A 707 -20.47 -11.31 -15.98
C THR A 707 -19.26 -11.22 -15.07
N CYS A 708 -19.43 -11.64 -13.81
CA CYS A 708 -18.34 -11.67 -12.84
C CYS A 708 -17.37 -12.80 -13.22
N SER A 709 -16.19 -12.42 -13.69
CA SER A 709 -15.23 -13.31 -14.32
C SER A 709 -13.84 -13.15 -13.69
N GLU A 710 -13.08 -14.24 -13.68
CA GLU A 710 -11.73 -14.24 -13.12
C GLU A 710 -10.75 -13.43 -13.98
N TRP A 711 -9.95 -12.60 -13.31
CA TRP A 711 -8.87 -11.83 -13.90
C TRP A 711 -7.73 -11.66 -12.90
N MET A 712 -6.57 -12.27 -13.19
CA MET A 712 -5.33 -12.11 -12.42
C MET A 712 -5.53 -12.34 -10.90
N ASP A 713 -6.16 -13.46 -10.53
CA ASP A 713 -6.51 -13.85 -9.15
C ASP A 713 -7.53 -12.94 -8.44
N ALA A 714 -8.24 -12.11 -9.19
CA ALA A 714 -9.39 -11.32 -8.74
C ALA A 714 -10.60 -11.59 -9.63
N MET A 715 -11.74 -11.00 -9.29
CA MET A 715 -12.99 -11.13 -10.03
C MET A 715 -13.45 -9.73 -10.49
N VAL A 716 -13.78 -9.58 -11.77
CA VAL A 716 -14.18 -8.32 -12.39
C VAL A 716 -15.41 -8.50 -13.28
N CYS A 717 -16.18 -7.42 -13.44
CA CYS A 717 -17.35 -7.39 -14.30
C CYS A 717 -16.97 -7.14 -15.76
N PHE A 718 -16.98 -8.19 -16.59
CA PHE A 718 -16.76 -8.09 -18.04
C PHE A 718 -18.06 -7.98 -18.82
#